data_AF-S7TEH5-F1
#
_entry.id   AF-S7TEH5-F1
#
_cell.length_a   1.000
_cell.length_b   1.000
_cell.length_c   1.000
_cell.angle_alpha   90.00
_cell.angle_beta   90.00
_cell.angle_gamma   90.00
#
_symmetry.space_group_name_H-M   'P 1'
#
loop_
_entity.id
_entity.type
_entity.pdbx_description
1 polymer ?
#
loop_
_entity_poly.entity_id
_entity_poly.type
_entity_poly.pdbx_seq_one_letter_code
_entity_poly.pdbx_strand_id
1 'polypeptide(L)'
;MKHLLPLLPRPSRYAGNEWGAVRRDPATVSAHIALAFPDLYEVGMSYLGQRILYSLVNAEPTWLAERVFAPCPETARILAANDAPLCTLESDTPLARLNAVAFHLTHEMAAPSILWMLDLARIPRRTAERGEEHPLVLVGGGCTGAAEYLAPFADAMVLGDGEAVLPEIMRRLERFRAESAPRAQKLRALAEISGVYVPSLYADDGSGRMRPLPGSGAPEVVRRAVLADLDAAPCPDRLVLPWSQAVHDRLALEIARGCTRGCRFCHAGMAYRPARERTPANLLSCLEKSLDDAGYEEVSFLSLSTGDYSALEGLFAGSFDACAAEQVAFSLPSLRVGSLSPAIMDRMARIRRTGITIAPEAGSQRLRDVINKGVDEEGLLAHVSALFARGWSQVKLYFMCGLPTETKDDLQAIFELCRKVANAAPRGAKRLQVTAAVAPFVPKPHTPFQWERQISLDECRERIDFLRDLFRTDKRLKLKWHDPRTSFVEGLISRSGREAAPLVEALVERGQVLPAWDEYFDFEAFMAAVGEAGIDPEVSLRARDPEEPLPWDHLDVGVSRRFLLAERGRALSGKITEDCRYGACRMCGACDVEAGGFAPEGVRPRTVLARRDQAAPEAAAAASPEASPDASPGAPAESVAGDRPQTSRGPQRPPEIREDLTRREGHFRVWFAKTGPAAWLSTLELQRTLERALRRAAIKPSFSKGFHPMPQISFGRALPVGVESVAEWFDVFTREPYALDEVAGRLAPQMPEGLTLSRVQELSMGRRQPQAVAEDFVLTLGGDEERAAKVRQALEAFAASASFPFTRETRHGVRELDARAFVAAVEFASPREARLRFDWRQGYVSPLAIVRAVLPALSPLEFHLTKTAQHFEESAP
;
A
#
# COMPACT_ATOMS: atom_id res chain seq x y z
N MET A 1 -2.56 -16.22 18.95
CA MET A 1 -1.31 -15.93 18.22
C MET A 1 -0.37 -15.01 19.02
N LYS A 2 -0.86 -13.96 19.71
CA LYS A 2 -0.02 -12.94 20.37
C LYS A 2 0.96 -13.45 21.43
N HIS A 3 0.65 -14.53 22.13
CA HIS A 3 1.59 -15.11 23.11
C HIS A 3 2.91 -15.59 22.46
N LEU A 4 2.93 -15.80 21.13
CA LEU A 4 4.11 -16.22 20.38
C LEU A 4 4.97 -15.05 19.88
N LEU A 5 4.58 -13.78 20.11
CA LEU A 5 5.35 -12.59 19.70
C LEU A 5 6.86 -12.68 20.03
N PRO A 6 7.31 -13.23 21.18
CA PRO A 6 8.74 -13.39 21.47
C PRO A 6 9.52 -14.27 20.48
N LEU A 7 8.81 -15.13 19.72
CA LEU A 7 9.37 -16.02 18.72
C LEU A 7 9.21 -15.48 17.29
N LEU A 8 8.26 -14.59 17.04
CA LEU A 8 7.93 -14.15 15.68
C LEU A 8 8.98 -13.19 15.11
N PRO A 9 9.39 -13.35 13.84
CA PRO A 9 10.22 -12.35 13.16
C PRO A 9 9.41 -11.06 12.95
N ARG A 10 10.04 -9.90 13.22
CA ARG A 10 9.42 -8.57 13.14
C ARG A 10 8.05 -8.53 13.86
N PRO A 11 8.03 -8.77 15.20
CA PRO A 11 6.81 -9.00 15.97
C PRO A 11 5.85 -7.81 15.99
N SER A 12 6.32 -6.59 15.73
CA SER A 12 5.48 -5.39 15.58
C SER A 12 4.35 -5.56 14.55
N ARG A 13 4.54 -6.40 13.52
CA ARG A 13 3.52 -6.74 12.50
C ARG A 13 2.30 -7.47 13.06
N TYR A 14 2.44 -8.08 14.24
CA TYR A 14 1.43 -8.96 14.84
C TYR A 14 0.89 -8.44 16.19
N ALA A 15 1.34 -7.25 16.63
CA ALA A 15 1.00 -6.71 17.94
C ALA A 15 -0.44 -6.18 18.04
N GLY A 16 -0.94 -5.53 16.98
CA GLY A 16 -2.33 -5.08 16.86
C GLY A 16 -2.75 -3.93 17.77
N ASN A 17 -1.79 -3.20 18.34
CA ASN A 17 -2.02 -2.05 19.22
C ASN A 17 -1.72 -0.71 18.55
N GLU A 18 -1.74 -0.67 17.22
CA GLU A 18 -1.48 0.54 16.46
C GLU A 18 -2.39 1.71 16.88
N TRP A 19 -1.87 2.94 16.78
CA TRP A 19 -2.72 4.12 16.86
C TRP A 19 -3.83 4.01 15.83
N GLY A 20 -5.06 4.33 16.23
CA GLY A 20 -6.25 4.24 15.39
C GLY A 20 -6.91 2.85 15.37
N ALA A 21 -6.28 1.81 15.90
CA ALA A 21 -6.90 0.49 16.03
C ALA A 21 -8.11 0.55 16.97
N VAL A 22 -9.25 0.06 16.49
CA VAL A 22 -10.50 -0.09 17.24
C VAL A 22 -10.46 -1.42 17.99
N ARG A 23 -10.69 -1.37 19.29
CA ARG A 23 -10.79 -2.54 20.15
C ARG A 23 -12.09 -2.53 20.90
N ARG A 24 -12.82 -3.63 20.80
CA ARG A 24 -14.06 -3.91 21.52
C ARG A 24 -13.95 -5.34 22.04
N ASP A 25 -14.67 -5.66 23.10
CA ASP A 25 -14.79 -7.05 23.54
C ASP A 25 -15.59 -7.83 22.47
N PRO A 26 -15.01 -8.83 21.79
CA PRO A 26 -15.71 -9.62 20.78
C PRO A 26 -16.99 -10.29 21.28
N ALA A 27 -17.14 -10.49 22.60
CA ALA A 27 -18.36 -11.04 23.18
C ALA A 27 -19.55 -10.05 23.16
N THR A 28 -19.28 -8.75 23.02
CA THR A 28 -20.28 -7.67 23.13
C THR A 28 -20.85 -7.19 21.80
N VAL A 29 -20.20 -7.54 20.70
CA VAL A 29 -20.58 -7.08 19.35
C VAL A 29 -21.58 -8.04 18.71
N SER A 30 -22.47 -7.54 17.84
CA SER A 30 -23.50 -8.33 17.18
C SER A 30 -23.02 -8.98 15.89
N ALA A 31 -22.08 -8.34 15.17
CA ALA A 31 -21.41 -8.87 13.98
C ALA A 31 -19.91 -8.59 14.01
N HIS A 32 -19.10 -9.63 13.75
CA HIS A 32 -17.64 -9.61 13.85
C HIS A 32 -17.01 -10.21 12.60
N ILE A 33 -16.22 -9.39 11.87
CA ILE A 33 -15.54 -9.79 10.64
C ILE A 33 -14.03 -9.55 10.72
N ALA A 34 -13.27 -10.32 9.95
CA ALA A 34 -11.89 -9.99 9.61
C ALA A 34 -11.79 -9.44 8.19
N LEU A 35 -11.12 -8.29 8.04
CA LEU A 35 -10.64 -7.78 6.76
C LEU A 35 -9.25 -8.36 6.51
N ALA A 36 -9.22 -9.44 5.73
CA ALA A 36 -8.02 -10.21 5.43
C ALA A 36 -7.32 -9.67 4.18
N PHE A 37 -6.03 -9.42 4.30
CA PHE A 37 -5.19 -9.08 3.15
C PHE A 37 -4.26 -10.26 2.84
N PRO A 38 -4.39 -10.91 1.67
CA PRO A 38 -3.63 -12.11 1.28
C PRO A 38 -2.18 -11.81 0.86
N ASP A 39 -1.54 -10.87 1.57
CA ASP A 39 -0.14 -10.49 1.42
C ASP A 39 0.41 -10.00 2.78
N LEU A 40 1.71 -9.73 2.84
CA LEU A 40 2.40 -9.27 4.03
C LEU A 40 1.86 -7.91 4.53
N TYR A 41 2.02 -7.70 5.84
CA TYR A 41 1.62 -6.48 6.57
C TYR A 41 2.00 -5.18 5.85
N GLU A 42 3.22 -5.07 5.34
CA GLU A 42 3.70 -3.84 4.70
C GLU A 42 2.90 -3.45 3.44
N VAL A 43 2.44 -4.44 2.68
CA VAL A 43 1.64 -4.24 1.47
C VAL A 43 0.21 -3.92 1.88
N GLY A 44 -0.37 -4.73 2.75
CA GLY A 44 -1.76 -4.56 3.18
C GLY A 44 -2.01 -3.23 3.90
N MET A 45 -1.09 -2.77 4.76
CA MET A 45 -1.20 -1.46 5.42
C MET A 45 -1.12 -0.27 4.45
N SER A 46 -0.62 -0.48 3.22
CA SER A 46 -0.60 0.55 2.17
C SER A 46 -1.92 0.64 1.41
N TYR A 47 -2.85 -0.31 1.59
CA TYR A 47 -4.08 -0.40 0.82
C TYR A 47 -5.21 0.45 1.42
N LEU A 48 -5.58 1.53 0.72
CA LEU A 48 -6.62 2.45 1.19
C LEU A 48 -8.00 1.78 1.33
N GLY A 49 -8.34 0.83 0.43
CA GLY A 49 -9.65 0.17 0.45
C GLY A 49 -9.94 -0.52 1.80
N GLN A 50 -8.97 -1.24 2.36
CA GLN A 50 -9.12 -1.88 3.67
C GLN A 50 -9.31 -0.83 4.78
N ARG A 51 -8.62 0.31 4.72
CA ARG A 51 -8.75 1.40 5.72
C ARG A 51 -10.14 2.04 5.68
N ILE A 52 -10.68 2.26 4.48
CA ILE A 52 -12.05 2.77 4.28
C ILE A 52 -13.06 1.77 4.86
N LEU A 53 -12.98 0.49 4.50
CA LEU A 53 -13.92 -0.52 4.99
C LEU A 53 -13.80 -0.74 6.50
N TYR A 54 -12.57 -0.71 7.04
CA TYR A 54 -12.32 -0.79 8.48
C TYR A 54 -12.99 0.35 9.23
N SER A 55 -12.82 1.59 8.75
CA SER A 55 -13.45 2.77 9.36
C SER A 55 -14.97 2.71 9.23
N LEU A 56 -15.49 2.28 8.08
CA LEU A 56 -16.92 2.19 7.80
C LEU A 56 -17.63 1.20 8.73
N VAL A 57 -17.08 -0.01 8.88
CA VAL A 57 -17.68 -1.03 9.76
C VAL A 57 -17.55 -0.63 11.22
N ASN A 58 -16.38 -0.14 11.64
CA ASN A 58 -16.16 0.19 13.03
C ASN A 58 -16.84 1.50 13.48
N ALA A 59 -17.39 2.29 12.57
CA ALA A 59 -18.23 3.45 12.90
C ALA A 59 -19.55 3.02 13.58
N GLU A 60 -20.07 1.83 13.27
CA GLU A 60 -21.23 1.26 13.96
C GLU A 60 -20.80 0.63 15.31
N PRO A 61 -21.34 1.08 16.46
CA PRO A 61 -20.93 0.58 17.78
C PRO A 61 -21.10 -0.92 18.00
N THR A 62 -22.11 -1.54 17.37
CA THR A 62 -22.41 -2.97 17.55
C THR A 62 -21.62 -3.89 16.63
N TRP A 63 -20.90 -3.34 15.66
CA TRP A 63 -20.09 -4.11 14.71
C TRP A 63 -18.61 -4.10 15.09
N LEU A 64 -17.86 -5.07 14.58
CA LEU A 64 -16.41 -5.12 14.73
C LEU A 64 -15.76 -5.64 13.45
N ALA A 65 -14.91 -4.82 12.84
CA ALA A 65 -13.98 -5.25 11.81
C ALA A 65 -12.56 -5.22 12.36
N GLU A 66 -11.83 -6.32 12.18
CA GLU A 66 -10.44 -6.46 12.59
C GLU A 66 -9.54 -6.80 11.39
N ARG A 67 -8.24 -6.51 11.50
CA ARG A 67 -7.29 -6.75 10.42
C ARG A 67 -6.63 -8.11 10.57
N VAL A 68 -6.34 -8.75 9.45
CA VAL A 68 -5.43 -9.90 9.40
C VAL A 68 -4.65 -9.88 8.09
N PHE A 69 -3.38 -10.28 8.14
CA PHE A 69 -2.47 -10.30 6.99
C PHE A 69 -1.89 -11.70 6.84
N ALA A 70 -1.49 -12.06 5.61
CA ALA A 70 -0.73 -13.28 5.42
C ALA A 70 0.59 -13.19 6.23
N PRO A 71 0.92 -14.18 7.07
CA PRO A 71 2.19 -14.19 7.77
C PRO A 71 3.34 -14.44 6.79
N CYS A 72 4.58 -14.14 7.18
CA CYS A 72 5.71 -14.69 6.41
C CYS A 72 5.83 -16.21 6.65
N PRO A 73 6.49 -16.96 5.76
CA PRO A 73 6.62 -18.42 5.90
C PRO A 73 7.27 -18.87 7.21
N GLU A 74 8.16 -18.07 7.79
CA GLU A 74 8.76 -18.35 9.09
C GLU A 74 7.74 -18.24 10.24
N THR A 75 6.96 -17.17 10.29
CA THR A 75 5.86 -17.03 11.26
C THR A 75 4.86 -18.19 11.12
N ALA A 76 4.49 -18.56 9.90
CA ALA A 76 3.59 -19.70 9.68
C ALA A 76 4.13 -21.02 10.24
N ARG A 77 5.44 -21.29 10.06
CA ARG A 77 6.10 -22.46 10.67
C ARG A 77 6.06 -22.40 12.19
N ILE A 78 6.26 -21.23 12.80
CA ILE A 78 6.18 -21.05 14.26
C ILE A 78 4.75 -21.29 14.76
N LEU A 79 3.73 -20.78 14.06
CA LEU A 79 2.34 -21.02 14.41
C LEU A 79 2.02 -22.52 14.39
N ALA A 80 2.41 -23.22 13.32
CA ALA A 80 2.22 -24.66 13.20
C ALA A 80 2.95 -25.46 14.30
N ALA A 81 4.21 -25.11 14.59
CA ALA A 81 5.01 -25.78 15.62
C ALA A 81 4.46 -25.61 17.05
N ASN A 82 3.60 -24.61 17.28
CA ASN A 82 3.00 -24.32 18.58
C ASN A 82 1.48 -24.56 18.61
N ASP A 83 0.94 -25.26 17.60
CA ASP A 83 -0.51 -25.51 17.45
C ASP A 83 -1.38 -24.24 17.59
N ALA A 84 -0.90 -23.11 17.07
CA ALA A 84 -1.58 -21.84 17.14
C ALA A 84 -2.29 -21.51 15.81
N PRO A 85 -3.60 -21.18 15.82
CA PRO A 85 -4.28 -20.73 14.61
C PRO A 85 -3.90 -19.29 14.25
N LEU A 86 -4.12 -18.92 12.98
CA LEU A 86 -4.12 -17.53 12.55
C LEU A 86 -5.27 -16.77 13.22
N CYS A 87 -4.97 -15.60 13.77
CA CYS A 87 -5.91 -14.76 14.50
C CYS A 87 -5.95 -13.33 13.96
N THR A 88 -7.01 -12.59 14.31
CA THR A 88 -7.09 -11.15 14.09
C THR A 88 -6.01 -10.40 14.87
N LEU A 89 -5.56 -9.26 14.34
CA LEU A 89 -4.51 -8.48 14.97
C LEU A 89 -4.97 -7.83 16.28
N GLU A 90 -6.14 -7.22 16.32
CA GLU A 90 -6.56 -6.39 17.45
C GLU A 90 -6.88 -7.22 18.70
N SER A 91 -7.77 -8.20 18.61
CA SER A 91 -8.21 -9.02 19.76
C SER A 91 -7.58 -10.41 19.87
N ASP A 92 -6.73 -10.83 18.93
CA ASP A 92 -6.19 -12.21 18.86
C ASP A 92 -7.30 -13.27 18.69
N THR A 93 -8.45 -12.90 18.08
CA THR A 93 -9.56 -13.81 17.83
C THR A 93 -9.23 -14.79 16.69
N PRO A 94 -9.30 -16.12 16.91
CA PRO A 94 -9.11 -17.11 15.85
C PRO A 94 -10.09 -16.88 14.69
N LEU A 95 -9.62 -16.87 13.44
CA LEU A 95 -10.48 -16.51 12.30
C LEU A 95 -11.70 -17.43 12.15
N ALA A 96 -11.57 -18.70 12.53
CA ALA A 96 -12.66 -19.68 12.52
C ALA A 96 -13.83 -19.33 13.48
N ARG A 97 -13.66 -18.38 14.41
CA ARG A 97 -14.71 -17.96 15.37
C ARG A 97 -15.49 -16.72 14.93
N LEU A 98 -15.15 -16.13 13.79
CA LEU A 98 -15.76 -14.92 13.28
C LEU A 98 -17.09 -15.22 12.57
N ASN A 99 -17.90 -14.19 12.29
CA ASN A 99 -19.07 -14.36 11.43
C ASN A 99 -18.66 -14.43 9.94
N ALA A 100 -17.63 -13.68 9.55
CA ALA A 100 -17.06 -13.72 8.20
C ALA A 100 -15.57 -13.36 8.17
N VAL A 101 -14.87 -13.87 7.15
CA VAL A 101 -13.51 -13.48 6.77
C VAL A 101 -13.57 -12.93 5.35
N ALA A 102 -13.28 -11.64 5.18
CA ALA A 102 -13.35 -10.95 3.90
C ALA A 102 -11.96 -10.67 3.33
N PHE A 103 -11.60 -11.36 2.24
CA PHE A 103 -10.29 -11.25 1.59
C PHE A 103 -10.27 -10.17 0.50
N HIS A 104 -9.17 -9.41 0.45
CA HIS A 104 -8.89 -8.43 -0.59
C HIS A 104 -8.03 -9.01 -1.72
N LEU A 105 -8.66 -9.44 -2.82
CA LEU A 105 -7.98 -9.92 -4.02
C LEU A 105 -7.57 -8.73 -4.91
N THR A 106 -6.35 -8.22 -4.70
CA THR A 106 -5.79 -7.07 -5.42
C THR A 106 -5.06 -7.44 -6.72
N HIS A 107 -4.58 -8.68 -6.82
CA HIS A 107 -3.98 -9.28 -8.02
C HIS A 107 -4.20 -10.79 -7.99
N GLU A 108 -4.17 -11.43 -9.14
CA GLU A 108 -4.58 -12.83 -9.30
C GLU A 108 -3.59 -13.81 -8.63
N MET A 109 -2.32 -13.44 -8.58
CA MET A 109 -1.28 -14.22 -7.89
C MET A 109 -1.46 -14.30 -6.36
N ALA A 110 -2.38 -13.53 -5.76
CA ALA A 110 -2.69 -13.65 -4.33
C ALA A 110 -3.65 -14.80 -4.00
N ALA A 111 -4.24 -15.45 -5.01
CA ALA A 111 -5.19 -16.55 -4.84
C ALA A 111 -4.68 -17.69 -3.93
N PRO A 112 -3.47 -18.26 -4.12
CA PRO A 112 -2.96 -19.31 -3.23
C PRO A 112 -2.76 -18.81 -1.79
N SER A 113 -2.39 -17.55 -1.58
CA SER A 113 -2.26 -16.97 -0.24
C SER A 113 -3.59 -16.93 0.52
N ILE A 114 -4.73 -16.80 -0.17
CA ILE A 114 -6.06 -16.90 0.46
C ILE A 114 -6.26 -18.30 1.03
N LEU A 115 -6.05 -19.36 0.23
CA LEU A 115 -6.23 -20.75 0.67
C LEU A 115 -5.25 -21.09 1.81
N TRP A 116 -4.01 -20.62 1.71
CA TRP A 116 -3.01 -20.80 2.76
C TRP A 116 -3.42 -20.14 4.08
N MET A 117 -3.99 -18.94 4.05
CA MET A 117 -4.53 -18.29 5.25
C MET A 117 -5.72 -19.06 5.84
N LEU A 118 -6.55 -19.69 5.02
CA LEU A 118 -7.63 -20.57 5.49
C LEU A 118 -7.06 -21.82 6.20
N ASP A 119 -6.01 -22.44 5.66
CA ASP A 119 -5.34 -23.58 6.31
C ASP A 119 -4.79 -23.20 7.69
N LEU A 120 -4.07 -22.06 7.77
CA LEU A 120 -3.54 -21.54 9.05
C LEU A 120 -4.65 -21.18 10.04
N ALA A 121 -5.82 -20.80 9.55
CA ALA A 121 -7.00 -20.51 10.35
C ALA A 121 -7.81 -21.75 10.75
N ARG A 122 -7.48 -22.93 10.21
CA ARG A 122 -8.26 -24.18 10.34
C ARG A 122 -9.68 -24.05 9.78
N ILE A 123 -9.82 -23.33 8.67
CA ILE A 123 -11.08 -23.21 7.92
C ILE A 123 -10.94 -24.06 6.64
N PRO A 124 -11.89 -24.96 6.34
CA PRO A 124 -11.85 -25.74 5.10
C PRO A 124 -11.73 -24.85 3.86
N ARG A 125 -10.87 -25.24 2.93
CA ARG A 125 -10.60 -24.47 1.69
C ARG A 125 -11.86 -24.38 0.83
N ARG A 126 -12.59 -25.48 0.65
CA ARG A 126 -13.76 -25.55 -0.23
C ARG A 126 -15.03 -25.16 0.50
N THR A 127 -15.89 -24.38 -0.16
CA THR A 127 -17.20 -23.98 0.40
C THR A 127 -18.06 -25.19 0.76
N ALA A 128 -17.99 -26.27 -0.04
CA ALA A 128 -18.76 -27.51 0.17
C ALA A 128 -18.38 -28.26 1.45
N GLU A 129 -17.20 -27.99 2.02
CA GLU A 129 -16.70 -28.62 3.25
C GLU A 129 -16.98 -27.77 4.50
N ARG A 130 -17.57 -26.57 4.34
CA ARG A 130 -17.87 -25.66 5.45
C ARG A 130 -19.28 -25.86 5.99
N GLY A 131 -19.36 -26.22 7.27
CA GLY A 131 -20.61 -26.28 8.04
C GLY A 131 -21.13 -24.93 8.55
N GLU A 132 -22.08 -24.98 9.49
CA GLU A 132 -22.68 -23.80 10.14
C GLU A 132 -21.74 -23.13 11.15
N GLU A 133 -20.81 -23.90 11.70
CA GLU A 133 -19.77 -23.48 12.65
C GLU A 133 -18.66 -22.65 12.00
N HIS A 134 -18.52 -22.74 10.67
CA HIS A 134 -17.48 -22.05 9.94
C HIS A 134 -17.93 -20.64 9.50
N PRO A 135 -17.02 -19.65 9.51
CA PRO A 135 -17.32 -18.31 9.02
C PRO A 135 -17.70 -18.34 7.53
N LEU A 136 -18.40 -17.30 7.08
CA LEU A 136 -18.52 -17.03 5.65
C LEU A 136 -17.19 -16.47 5.12
N VAL A 137 -16.68 -17.02 4.02
CA VAL A 137 -15.49 -16.51 3.32
C VAL A 137 -15.94 -15.63 2.18
N LEU A 138 -15.68 -14.34 2.31
CA LEU A 138 -16.00 -13.33 1.31
C LEU A 138 -14.73 -12.95 0.55
N VAL A 139 -14.84 -12.66 -0.76
CA VAL A 139 -13.71 -12.18 -1.56
C VAL A 139 -14.12 -10.92 -2.32
N GLY A 140 -13.44 -9.81 -2.05
CA GLY A 140 -13.61 -8.54 -2.78
C GLY A 140 -12.30 -8.09 -3.41
N GLY A 141 -12.31 -6.95 -4.09
CA GLY A 141 -11.12 -6.36 -4.70
C GLY A 141 -11.19 -6.28 -6.22
N GLY A 142 -10.13 -5.72 -6.81
CA GLY A 142 -10.13 -5.35 -8.22
C GLY A 142 -10.23 -6.55 -9.18
N CYS A 143 -9.78 -7.74 -8.78
CA CYS A 143 -9.75 -8.92 -9.65
C CYS A 143 -11.04 -9.76 -9.59
N THR A 144 -11.95 -9.47 -8.65
CA THR A 144 -13.14 -10.31 -8.41
C THR A 144 -14.06 -10.40 -9.62
N GLY A 145 -14.05 -9.41 -10.52
CA GLY A 145 -14.83 -9.42 -11.76
C GLY A 145 -14.50 -10.53 -12.76
N ALA A 146 -13.44 -11.30 -12.54
CA ALA A 146 -13.07 -12.45 -13.37
C ALA A 146 -12.44 -13.59 -12.55
N ALA A 147 -12.72 -13.68 -11.25
CA ALA A 147 -12.06 -14.61 -10.34
C ALA A 147 -12.75 -15.98 -10.22
N GLU A 148 -13.25 -16.56 -11.31
CA GLU A 148 -13.91 -17.87 -11.27
C GLU A 148 -12.98 -19.00 -10.78
N TYR A 149 -11.67 -18.86 -10.94
CA TYR A 149 -10.69 -19.79 -10.36
C TYR A 149 -10.75 -19.85 -8.81
N LEU A 150 -11.40 -18.88 -8.15
CA LEU A 150 -11.67 -18.90 -6.70
C LEU A 150 -13.10 -19.35 -6.33
N ALA A 151 -13.98 -19.61 -7.31
CA ALA A 151 -15.39 -19.92 -7.08
C ALA A 151 -15.63 -21.08 -6.10
N PRO A 152 -14.87 -22.20 -6.13
CA PRO A 152 -15.07 -23.29 -5.18
C PRO A 152 -14.65 -22.97 -3.73
N PHE A 153 -13.93 -21.86 -3.51
CA PHE A 153 -13.35 -21.50 -2.21
C PHE A 153 -14.02 -20.29 -1.55
N ALA A 154 -14.77 -19.49 -2.32
CA ALA A 154 -15.48 -18.32 -1.81
C ALA A 154 -16.97 -18.62 -1.60
N ASP A 155 -17.51 -18.22 -0.44
CA ASP A 155 -18.95 -18.29 -0.18
C ASP A 155 -19.69 -17.16 -0.88
N ALA A 156 -19.10 -15.96 -0.91
CA ALA A 156 -19.59 -14.84 -1.70
C ALA A 156 -18.44 -13.99 -2.22
N MET A 157 -18.66 -13.34 -3.35
CA MET A 157 -17.70 -12.48 -4.03
C MET A 157 -18.32 -11.09 -4.23
N VAL A 158 -17.61 -10.04 -3.82
CA VAL A 158 -18.08 -8.65 -3.93
C VAL A 158 -17.42 -7.98 -5.13
N LEU A 159 -18.26 -7.55 -6.07
CA LEU A 159 -17.90 -6.86 -7.30
C LEU A 159 -18.08 -5.35 -7.14
N GLY A 160 -17.02 -4.57 -7.37
CA GLY A 160 -17.09 -3.11 -7.38
C GLY A 160 -16.78 -2.47 -6.03
N ASP A 161 -17.48 -1.37 -5.71
CA ASP A 161 -17.19 -0.53 -4.56
C ASP A 161 -17.73 -1.15 -3.26
N GLY A 162 -16.81 -1.59 -2.38
CA GLY A 162 -17.17 -2.27 -1.13
C GLY A 162 -17.96 -1.39 -0.16
N GLU A 163 -17.77 -0.07 -0.21
CA GLU A 163 -18.49 0.90 0.63
C GLU A 163 -20.00 0.87 0.39
N ALA A 164 -20.43 0.53 -0.83
CA ALA A 164 -21.83 0.44 -1.21
C ALA A 164 -22.49 -0.87 -0.75
N VAL A 165 -21.69 -1.90 -0.43
CA VAL A 165 -22.18 -3.28 -0.23
C VAL A 165 -21.96 -3.75 1.21
N LEU A 166 -20.79 -3.47 1.78
CA LEU A 166 -20.37 -4.03 3.07
C LEU A 166 -21.32 -3.69 4.23
N PRO A 167 -21.87 -2.46 4.36
CA PRO A 167 -22.85 -2.18 5.42
C PRO A 167 -24.09 -3.08 5.36
N GLU A 168 -24.57 -3.42 4.16
CA GLU A 168 -25.71 -4.34 4.02
C GLU A 168 -25.31 -5.77 4.38
N ILE A 169 -24.11 -6.21 3.98
CA ILE A 169 -23.56 -7.49 4.42
C ILE A 169 -23.49 -7.56 5.95
N MET A 170 -23.01 -6.51 6.61
CA MET A 170 -22.92 -6.46 8.09
C MET A 170 -24.30 -6.59 8.75
N ARG A 171 -25.30 -5.87 8.25
CA ARG A 171 -26.71 -6.00 8.72
C ARG A 171 -27.23 -7.43 8.55
N ARG A 172 -26.92 -8.08 7.42
CA ARG A 172 -27.29 -9.47 7.17
C ARG A 172 -26.57 -10.43 8.12
N LEU A 173 -25.28 -10.24 8.38
CA LEU A 173 -24.50 -11.05 9.34
C LEU A 173 -25.06 -10.96 10.76
N GLU A 174 -25.36 -9.74 11.23
CA GLU A 174 -26.02 -9.50 12.52
C GLU A 174 -27.34 -10.27 12.63
N ARG A 175 -28.19 -10.16 11.61
CA ARG A 175 -29.46 -10.87 11.54
C ARG A 175 -29.29 -12.39 11.52
N PHE A 176 -28.37 -12.90 10.70
CA PHE A 176 -28.12 -14.35 10.59
C PHE A 176 -27.68 -14.95 11.92
N ARG A 177 -26.88 -14.20 12.69
CA ARG A 177 -26.45 -14.62 14.02
C ARG A 177 -27.62 -14.62 15.01
N ALA A 178 -28.45 -13.57 15.00
CA ALA A 178 -29.63 -13.48 15.88
C ALA A 178 -30.67 -14.57 15.60
N GLU A 179 -30.90 -14.90 14.33
CA GLU A 179 -31.88 -15.91 13.89
C GLU A 179 -31.31 -17.33 13.83
N SER A 180 -30.00 -17.52 14.06
CA SER A 180 -29.31 -18.80 13.81
C SER A 180 -29.62 -19.37 12.42
N ALA A 181 -29.62 -18.49 11.40
CA ALA A 181 -30.01 -18.86 10.05
C ALA A 181 -29.14 -20.00 9.49
N PRO A 182 -29.68 -20.94 8.69
CA PRO A 182 -28.87 -21.93 7.98
C PRO A 182 -28.02 -21.29 6.87
N ARG A 183 -26.82 -21.80 6.64
CA ARG A 183 -25.84 -21.34 5.62
C ARG A 183 -26.48 -21.20 4.24
N ALA A 184 -27.27 -22.18 3.81
CA ALA A 184 -27.96 -22.11 2.52
C ALA A 184 -28.90 -20.88 2.41
N GLN A 185 -29.57 -20.49 3.51
CA GLN A 185 -30.37 -19.28 3.56
C GLN A 185 -29.50 -18.02 3.56
N LYS A 186 -28.38 -18.03 4.29
CA LYS A 186 -27.40 -16.92 4.28
C LYS A 186 -26.93 -16.63 2.87
N LEU A 187 -26.52 -17.66 2.13
CA LEU A 187 -26.02 -17.56 0.76
C LEU A 187 -27.06 -16.99 -0.21
N ARG A 188 -28.32 -17.48 -0.16
CA ARG A 188 -29.40 -16.91 -0.99
C ARG A 188 -29.69 -15.45 -0.65
N ALA A 189 -29.76 -15.12 0.65
CA ALA A 189 -30.01 -13.75 1.10
C ALA A 189 -28.86 -12.79 0.74
N LEU A 190 -27.62 -13.28 0.66
CA LEU A 190 -26.49 -12.49 0.17
C LEU A 190 -26.56 -12.25 -1.35
N ALA A 191 -27.04 -13.22 -2.13
CA ALA A 191 -27.20 -13.09 -3.58
C ALA A 191 -28.26 -12.05 -4.00
N GLU A 192 -29.14 -11.63 -3.07
CA GLU A 192 -30.09 -10.53 -3.28
C GLU A 192 -29.41 -9.15 -3.29
N ILE A 193 -28.19 -9.05 -2.74
CA ILE A 193 -27.45 -7.79 -2.65
C ILE A 193 -26.79 -7.51 -4.00
N SER A 194 -27.08 -6.35 -4.58
CA SER A 194 -26.43 -5.89 -5.81
C SER A 194 -24.90 -5.85 -5.64
N GLY A 195 -24.17 -6.39 -6.60
CA GLY A 195 -22.72 -6.55 -6.53
C GLY A 195 -22.23 -7.80 -5.82
N VAL A 196 -23.10 -8.65 -5.26
CA VAL A 196 -22.69 -9.90 -4.60
C VAL A 196 -22.95 -11.10 -5.51
N TYR A 197 -21.87 -11.79 -5.88
CA TYR A 197 -21.89 -13.05 -6.60
C TYR A 197 -21.72 -14.22 -5.62
N VAL A 198 -22.61 -15.21 -5.67
CA VAL A 198 -22.56 -16.40 -4.79
C VAL A 198 -22.29 -17.63 -5.65
N PRO A 199 -21.05 -18.14 -5.71
CA PRO A 199 -20.66 -19.12 -6.73
C PRO A 199 -21.41 -20.44 -6.68
N SER A 200 -21.82 -20.88 -5.48
CA SER A 200 -22.57 -22.13 -5.28
C SER A 200 -23.98 -22.10 -5.87
N LEU A 201 -24.48 -20.92 -6.27
CA LEU A 201 -25.77 -20.77 -6.93
C LEU A 201 -25.65 -20.81 -8.46
N TYR A 202 -24.47 -21.08 -9.01
CA TYR A 202 -24.22 -21.12 -10.45
C TYR A 202 -23.52 -22.41 -10.89
N ALA A 203 -23.90 -22.91 -12.06
CA ALA A 203 -23.26 -24.05 -12.73
C ALA A 203 -23.00 -23.75 -14.22
N ASP A 204 -22.07 -24.46 -14.81
CA ASP A 204 -21.82 -24.44 -16.26
C ASP A 204 -23.04 -25.05 -16.97
N ASP A 205 -23.54 -24.37 -18.01
CA ASP A 205 -24.64 -24.85 -18.85
C ASP A 205 -24.21 -25.88 -19.92
N GLY A 206 -22.95 -26.29 -19.90
CA GLY A 206 -22.32 -27.21 -20.86
C GLY A 206 -21.68 -26.51 -22.05
N SER A 207 -21.85 -25.19 -22.18
CA SER A 207 -21.18 -24.37 -23.20
C SER A 207 -19.93 -23.65 -22.67
N GLY A 208 -19.61 -23.78 -21.38
CA GLY A 208 -18.59 -22.99 -20.70
C GLY A 208 -19.14 -21.69 -20.09
N ARG A 209 -20.47 -21.48 -20.14
CA ARG A 209 -21.14 -20.32 -19.57
C ARG A 209 -21.73 -20.66 -18.21
N MET A 210 -21.40 -19.85 -17.21
CA MET A 210 -22.02 -19.95 -15.90
C MET A 210 -23.45 -19.40 -15.92
N ARG A 211 -24.40 -20.19 -15.40
CA ARG A 211 -25.81 -19.82 -15.25
C ARG A 211 -26.32 -20.08 -13.83
N PRO A 212 -27.29 -19.29 -13.34
CA PRO A 212 -27.90 -19.54 -12.05
C PRO A 212 -28.61 -20.90 -12.05
N LEU A 213 -28.52 -21.60 -10.93
CA LEU A 213 -29.22 -22.86 -10.73
C LEU A 213 -30.75 -22.60 -10.70
N PRO A 214 -31.57 -23.51 -11.25
CA PRO A 214 -33.02 -23.38 -11.21
C PRO A 214 -33.55 -23.20 -9.77
N GLY A 215 -34.38 -22.17 -9.56
CA GLY A 215 -34.97 -21.88 -8.25
C GLY A 215 -33.99 -21.30 -7.21
N SER A 216 -32.76 -20.95 -7.59
CA SER A 216 -31.78 -20.32 -6.69
C SER A 216 -32.13 -18.89 -6.29
N GLY A 217 -32.90 -18.17 -7.13
CA GLY A 217 -33.17 -16.74 -6.99
C GLY A 217 -31.98 -15.84 -7.38
N ALA A 218 -30.85 -16.42 -7.81
CA ALA A 218 -29.69 -15.66 -8.25
C ALA A 218 -29.92 -15.02 -9.63
N PRO A 219 -29.37 -13.82 -9.89
CA PRO A 219 -29.56 -13.14 -11.17
C PRO A 219 -28.76 -13.83 -12.29
N GLU A 220 -29.24 -13.76 -13.54
CA GLU A 220 -28.49 -14.24 -14.71
C GLU A 220 -27.14 -13.55 -14.87
N VAL A 221 -27.07 -12.27 -14.52
CA VAL A 221 -25.86 -11.44 -14.56
C VAL A 221 -25.74 -10.66 -13.27
N VAL A 222 -24.61 -10.80 -12.58
CA VAL A 222 -24.31 -10.02 -11.37
C VAL A 222 -23.64 -8.73 -11.80
N ARG A 223 -24.34 -7.61 -11.62
CA ARG A 223 -23.79 -6.28 -11.85
C ARG A 223 -23.00 -5.82 -10.65
N ARG A 224 -21.82 -5.26 -10.86
CA ARG A 224 -21.01 -4.68 -9.77
C ARG A 224 -21.75 -3.55 -9.05
N ALA A 225 -21.41 -3.37 -7.79
CA ALA A 225 -21.84 -2.21 -7.01
C ALA A 225 -20.98 -0.98 -7.35
N VAL A 226 -21.62 0.19 -7.37
CA VAL A 226 -20.97 1.47 -7.67
C VAL A 226 -21.41 2.51 -6.66
N LEU A 227 -20.44 3.12 -5.98
CA LEU A 227 -20.64 4.27 -5.13
C LEU A 227 -20.87 5.52 -6.01
N ALA A 228 -22.13 5.88 -6.26
CA ALA A 228 -22.46 6.92 -7.24
C ALA A 228 -21.87 8.30 -6.91
N ASP A 229 -21.80 8.64 -5.61
CA ASP A 229 -21.25 9.89 -5.11
C ASP A 229 -20.00 9.66 -4.25
N LEU A 230 -18.83 9.95 -4.81
CA LEU A 230 -17.57 9.81 -4.08
C LEU A 230 -17.36 10.96 -3.08
N ASP A 231 -17.92 12.15 -3.34
CA ASP A 231 -17.75 13.32 -2.48
C ASP A 231 -18.51 13.16 -1.15
N ALA A 232 -19.67 12.51 -1.22
CA ALA A 232 -20.49 12.19 -0.05
C ALA A 232 -19.92 11.04 0.79
N ALA A 233 -19.02 10.22 0.25
CA ALA A 233 -18.44 9.12 1.00
C ALA A 233 -17.49 9.65 2.09
N PRO A 234 -17.58 9.15 3.33
CA PRO A 234 -16.78 9.66 4.43
C PRO A 234 -15.29 9.45 4.15
N CYS A 235 -14.48 10.44 4.51
CA CYS A 235 -13.06 10.22 4.72
C CYS A 235 -12.90 9.48 6.05
N PRO A 236 -12.00 8.50 6.17
CA PRO A 236 -11.79 7.83 7.45
C PRO A 236 -11.36 8.84 8.52
N ASP A 237 -12.18 9.01 9.56
CA ASP A 237 -11.94 9.99 10.63
C ASP A 237 -10.83 9.57 11.59
N ARG A 238 -10.53 8.27 11.63
CA ARG A 238 -9.47 7.70 12.47
C ARG A 238 -8.65 6.71 11.68
N LEU A 239 -7.39 7.05 11.43
CA LEU A 239 -6.51 6.26 10.59
C LEU A 239 -5.64 5.32 11.42
N VAL A 240 -5.69 4.03 11.10
CA VAL A 240 -4.74 3.08 11.68
C VAL A 240 -3.34 3.35 11.12
N LEU A 241 -2.38 3.62 12.01
CA LEU A 241 -1.00 3.94 11.67
C LEU A 241 -0.12 2.70 11.72
N PRO A 242 0.61 2.35 10.66
CA PRO A 242 1.43 1.15 10.67
C PRO A 242 2.61 1.26 11.65
N TRP A 243 2.89 0.17 12.37
CA TRP A 243 4.11 0.05 13.18
C TRP A 243 5.34 -0.14 12.34
N SER A 244 5.36 -1.16 11.49
CA SER A 244 6.41 -1.39 10.50
C SER A 244 6.26 -0.42 9.33
N GLN A 245 7.36 -0.13 8.62
CA GLN A 245 7.29 0.73 7.45
C GLN A 245 6.48 0.05 6.33
N ALA A 246 5.29 0.59 6.07
CA ALA A 246 4.47 0.19 4.93
C ALA A 246 5.17 0.56 3.60
N VAL A 247 4.83 -0.13 2.51
CA VAL A 247 5.36 0.16 1.16
C VAL A 247 5.07 1.61 0.76
N HIS A 248 3.89 2.11 1.10
CA HIS A 248 3.50 3.52 0.97
C HIS A 248 3.06 4.07 2.33
N ASP A 249 4.05 4.46 3.14
CA ASP A 249 3.83 5.06 4.47
C ASP A 249 3.57 6.58 4.38
N ARG A 250 2.38 6.95 3.89
CA ARG A 250 1.94 8.33 3.68
C ARG A 250 0.43 8.46 3.75
N LEU A 251 -0.08 9.67 3.97
CA LEU A 251 -1.50 9.97 3.85
C LEU A 251 -1.89 9.95 2.36
N ALA A 252 -2.69 8.98 1.95
CA ALA A 252 -3.23 8.87 0.59
C ALA A 252 -4.62 9.50 0.53
N LEU A 253 -4.74 10.64 -0.14
CA LEU A 253 -5.99 11.37 -0.30
C LEU A 253 -6.64 11.00 -1.65
N GLU A 254 -7.73 10.23 -1.62
CA GLU A 254 -8.43 9.79 -2.85
C GLU A 254 -9.18 10.95 -3.50
N ILE A 255 -8.58 11.58 -4.51
CA ILE A 255 -9.18 12.75 -5.19
C ILE A 255 -10.23 12.33 -6.23
N ALA A 256 -10.10 11.14 -6.79
CA ALA A 256 -10.99 10.62 -7.83
C ALA A 256 -10.91 9.10 -7.97
N ARG A 257 -12.05 8.49 -8.32
CA ARG A 257 -12.18 7.07 -8.65
C ARG A 257 -12.67 6.88 -10.08
N GLY A 258 -12.06 5.96 -10.82
CA GLY A 258 -12.36 5.71 -12.24
C GLY A 258 -11.56 6.60 -13.20
N CYS A 259 -11.52 6.20 -14.47
CA CYS A 259 -10.80 6.91 -15.54
C CYS A 259 -11.55 6.78 -16.88
N THR A 260 -11.70 7.88 -17.62
CA THR A 260 -12.47 7.92 -18.88
C THR A 260 -11.59 7.90 -20.13
N ARG A 261 -10.26 7.95 -19.99
CA ARG A 261 -9.29 7.98 -21.11
C ARG A 261 -9.42 6.81 -22.09
N GLY A 262 -9.91 5.65 -21.63
CA GLY A 262 -10.25 4.54 -22.52
C GLY A 262 -9.04 3.84 -23.16
N CYS A 263 -7.93 3.73 -22.44
CA CYS A 263 -6.81 2.90 -22.85
C CYS A 263 -7.25 1.42 -22.93
N ARG A 264 -7.06 0.80 -24.10
CA ARG A 264 -7.67 -0.49 -24.47
C ARG A 264 -7.08 -1.70 -23.76
N PHE A 265 -5.92 -1.53 -23.12
CA PHE A 265 -5.26 -2.54 -22.31
C PHE A 265 -5.60 -2.42 -20.81
N CYS A 266 -6.15 -1.28 -20.37
CA CYS A 266 -6.19 -0.93 -18.96
C CYS A 266 -7.44 -1.48 -18.29
N HIS A 267 -7.29 -2.58 -17.54
CA HIS A 267 -8.36 -3.18 -16.75
C HIS A 267 -9.03 -2.17 -15.81
N ALA A 268 -8.23 -1.45 -15.01
CA ALA A 268 -8.74 -0.42 -14.10
C ALA A 268 -9.51 0.71 -14.82
N GLY A 269 -9.07 1.08 -16.02
CA GLY A 269 -9.72 2.10 -16.85
C GLY A 269 -11.08 1.68 -17.42
N MET A 270 -11.37 0.38 -17.42
CA MET A 270 -12.68 -0.17 -17.81
C MET A 270 -13.53 -0.48 -16.58
N ALA A 271 -13.00 -1.25 -15.63
CA ALA A 271 -13.74 -1.77 -14.47
C ALA A 271 -14.21 -0.69 -13.48
N TYR A 272 -13.48 0.42 -13.33
CA TYR A 272 -13.82 1.47 -12.34
C TYR A 272 -14.62 2.66 -12.91
N ARG A 273 -15.09 2.60 -14.16
CA ARG A 273 -15.93 3.66 -14.74
C ARG A 273 -17.23 3.85 -13.95
N PRO A 274 -17.90 5.00 -14.03
CA PRO A 274 -17.43 6.27 -14.57
C PRO A 274 -16.47 6.97 -13.60
N ALA A 275 -15.83 8.05 -14.09
CA ALA A 275 -14.98 8.89 -13.25
C ALA A 275 -15.82 9.73 -12.29
N ARG A 276 -15.48 9.67 -11.00
CA ARG A 276 -16.14 10.38 -9.90
C ARG A 276 -15.06 11.10 -9.11
N GLU A 277 -15.21 12.40 -8.91
CA GLU A 277 -14.25 13.29 -8.27
C GLU A 277 -14.79 13.78 -6.92
N ARG A 278 -13.90 14.00 -5.96
CA ARG A 278 -14.22 14.75 -4.72
C ARG A 278 -13.96 16.24 -4.93
N THR A 279 -14.70 17.09 -4.24
CA THR A 279 -14.55 18.55 -4.29
C THR A 279 -13.31 19.00 -3.51
N PRO A 280 -12.64 20.12 -3.91
CA PRO A 280 -11.50 20.64 -3.16
C PRO A 280 -11.84 20.98 -1.70
N ALA A 281 -13.05 21.46 -1.42
CA ALA A 281 -13.49 21.75 -0.05
C ALA A 281 -13.55 20.48 0.81
N ASN A 282 -14.16 19.40 0.29
CA ASN A 282 -14.17 18.09 0.95
C ASN A 282 -12.74 17.60 1.20
N LEU A 283 -11.89 17.65 0.17
CA LEU A 283 -10.52 17.15 0.22
C LEU A 283 -9.63 17.91 1.19
N LEU A 284 -9.72 19.25 1.25
CA LEU A 284 -8.97 20.06 2.21
C LEU A 284 -9.43 19.80 3.64
N SER A 285 -10.73 19.63 3.87
CA SER A 285 -11.24 19.24 5.18
C SER A 285 -10.76 17.84 5.60
N CYS A 286 -10.77 16.88 4.67
CA CYS A 286 -10.24 15.54 4.94
C CYS A 286 -8.74 15.56 5.22
N LEU A 287 -7.98 16.39 4.48
CA LEU A 287 -6.55 16.56 4.67
C LEU A 287 -6.23 17.07 6.08
N GLU A 288 -6.88 18.16 6.50
CA GLU A 288 -6.70 18.76 7.82
C GLU A 288 -7.00 17.75 8.94
N LYS A 289 -8.22 17.19 8.94
CA LYS A 289 -8.64 16.19 9.94
C LYS A 289 -7.71 14.98 10.00
N SER A 290 -7.30 14.46 8.85
CA SER A 290 -6.44 13.27 8.78
C SER A 290 -5.02 13.58 9.25
N LEU A 291 -4.48 14.77 8.97
CA LEU A 291 -3.16 15.17 9.46
C LEU A 291 -3.18 15.39 10.97
N ASP A 292 -4.24 15.99 11.51
CA ASP A 292 -4.43 16.20 12.94
C ASP A 292 -4.58 14.86 13.70
N ASP A 293 -5.35 13.90 13.16
CA ASP A 293 -5.54 12.57 13.78
C ASP A 293 -4.33 11.65 13.62
N ALA A 294 -3.65 11.68 12.48
CA ALA A 294 -2.66 10.67 12.13
C ALA A 294 -1.21 11.15 12.32
N GLY A 295 -0.95 12.45 12.15
CA GLY A 295 0.38 13.06 12.24
C GLY A 295 1.34 12.65 11.11
N TYR A 296 0.82 12.29 9.92
CA TYR A 296 1.67 11.88 8.79
C TYR A 296 2.66 12.96 8.35
N GLU A 297 3.83 12.51 7.91
CA GLU A 297 4.95 13.36 7.46
C GLU A 297 4.96 13.55 5.93
N GLU A 298 4.15 12.76 5.20
CA GLU A 298 3.98 12.82 3.76
C GLU A 298 2.51 12.68 3.36
N VAL A 299 2.09 13.45 2.36
CA VAL A 299 0.78 13.40 1.70
C VAL A 299 0.95 13.08 0.21
N SER A 300 0.03 12.30 -0.34
CA SER A 300 -0.07 12.06 -1.78
C SER A 300 -1.51 12.04 -2.25
N PHE A 301 -1.75 12.50 -3.47
CA PHE A 301 -3.04 12.27 -4.12
C PHE A 301 -3.14 10.85 -4.67
N LEU A 302 -4.29 10.22 -4.48
CA LEU A 302 -4.62 8.90 -5.00
C LEU A 302 -5.72 9.01 -6.06
N SER A 303 -5.40 8.56 -7.27
CA SER A 303 -6.36 8.32 -8.36
C SER A 303 -5.69 7.49 -9.47
N LEU A 304 -6.48 7.03 -10.44
CA LEU A 304 -5.94 6.38 -11.65
C LEU A 304 -5.26 7.37 -12.61
N SER A 305 -5.60 8.66 -12.53
CA SER A 305 -5.00 9.72 -13.36
C SER A 305 -5.13 11.07 -12.66
N THR A 306 -4.13 11.41 -11.84
CA THR A 306 -4.13 12.64 -11.03
C THR A 306 -4.21 13.88 -11.91
N GLY A 307 -3.56 13.81 -13.07
CA GLY A 307 -3.53 14.87 -14.07
C GLY A 307 -4.86 15.15 -14.80
N ASP A 308 -5.84 14.26 -14.65
CA ASP A 308 -7.17 14.42 -15.24
C ASP A 308 -8.19 14.96 -14.26
N TYR A 309 -7.86 15.05 -12.97
CA TYR A 309 -8.72 15.68 -11.98
C TYR A 309 -9.01 17.12 -12.39
N SER A 310 -10.29 17.49 -12.44
CA SER A 310 -10.73 18.72 -13.08
C SER A 310 -10.31 19.99 -12.34
N ALA A 311 -10.08 19.92 -11.02
CA ALA A 311 -9.71 21.04 -10.15
C ALA A 311 -8.30 20.89 -9.55
N LEU A 312 -7.34 20.32 -10.29
CA LEU A 312 -6.02 19.94 -9.75
C LEU A 312 -5.20 21.15 -9.35
N GLU A 313 -5.19 22.21 -10.15
CA GLU A 313 -4.38 23.39 -9.85
C GLU A 313 -4.85 24.07 -8.56
N GLY A 314 -6.17 24.26 -8.42
CA GLY A 314 -6.78 24.81 -7.22
C GLY A 314 -6.53 23.94 -5.99
N LEU A 315 -6.78 22.62 -6.10
CA LEU A 315 -6.54 21.68 -5.00
C LEU A 315 -5.06 21.61 -4.61
N PHE A 316 -4.16 21.56 -5.59
CA PHE A 316 -2.72 21.47 -5.34
C PHE A 316 -2.21 22.73 -4.64
N ALA A 317 -2.63 23.93 -5.07
CA ALA A 317 -2.25 25.17 -4.41
C ALA A 317 -2.67 25.18 -2.93
N GLY A 318 -3.95 24.88 -2.65
CA GLY A 318 -4.47 24.84 -1.28
C GLY A 318 -3.79 23.78 -0.40
N SER A 319 -3.61 22.57 -0.93
CA SER A 319 -3.03 21.45 -0.18
C SER A 319 -1.53 21.64 0.08
N PHE A 320 -0.79 22.15 -0.93
CA PHE A 320 0.64 22.35 -0.85
C PHE A 320 1.00 23.42 0.19
N ASP A 321 0.29 24.55 0.19
CA ASP A 321 0.60 25.65 1.10
C ASP A 321 0.32 25.25 2.57
N ALA A 322 -0.75 24.48 2.82
CA ALA A 322 -1.04 23.88 4.12
C ALA A 322 0.05 22.88 4.56
N CYS A 323 0.45 21.95 3.69
CA CYS A 323 1.49 20.96 4.00
C CYS A 323 2.86 21.61 4.22
N ALA A 324 3.21 22.62 3.42
CA ALA A 324 4.49 23.31 3.53
C ALA A 324 4.63 24.08 4.86
N ALA A 325 3.53 24.65 5.37
CA ALA A 325 3.50 25.32 6.66
C ALA A 325 3.90 24.39 7.82
N GLU A 326 3.49 23.12 7.75
CA GLU A 326 3.71 22.10 8.78
C GLU A 326 4.88 21.14 8.48
N GLN A 327 5.69 21.45 7.47
CA GLN A 327 6.80 20.58 7.02
C GLN A 327 6.35 19.14 6.72
N VAL A 328 5.23 19.03 6.01
CA VAL A 328 4.69 17.77 5.48
C VAL A 328 5.10 17.66 4.00
N ALA A 329 5.75 16.56 3.64
CA ALA A 329 6.15 16.29 2.27
C ALA A 329 4.92 16.05 1.39
N PHE A 330 5.03 16.38 0.10
CA PHE A 330 3.90 16.28 -0.83
C PHE A 330 4.31 15.62 -2.14
N SER A 331 3.56 14.62 -2.61
CA SER A 331 3.83 13.94 -3.88
C SER A 331 2.60 13.80 -4.78
N LEU A 332 2.83 13.92 -6.10
CA LEU A 332 1.82 13.74 -7.15
C LEU A 332 2.14 12.48 -7.97
N PRO A 333 1.60 11.30 -7.59
CA PRO A 333 1.76 10.09 -8.39
C PRO A 333 0.82 10.09 -9.61
N SER A 334 1.00 9.11 -10.50
CA SER A 334 0.11 8.83 -11.64
C SER A 334 -0.09 10.01 -12.61
N LEU A 335 1.01 10.71 -12.92
CA LEU A 335 1.00 11.86 -13.81
C LEU A 335 1.09 11.46 -15.28
N ARG A 336 0.31 12.15 -16.11
CA ARG A 336 0.24 11.97 -17.55
C ARG A 336 0.96 13.12 -18.28
N VAL A 337 1.47 12.86 -19.48
CA VAL A 337 2.04 13.90 -20.34
C VAL A 337 1.04 15.05 -20.51
N GLY A 338 1.52 16.28 -20.33
CA GLY A 338 0.72 17.50 -20.53
C GLY A 338 -0.31 17.80 -19.43
N SER A 339 -0.25 17.10 -18.29
CA SER A 339 -1.21 17.31 -17.19
C SER A 339 -0.79 18.30 -16.11
N LEU A 340 0.51 18.60 -16.01
CA LEU A 340 1.03 19.60 -15.09
C LEU A 340 1.07 20.97 -15.76
N SER A 341 0.48 21.98 -15.12
CA SER A 341 0.67 23.37 -15.52
C SER A 341 2.07 23.89 -15.11
N PRO A 342 2.59 24.93 -15.77
CA PRO A 342 3.83 25.58 -15.35
C PRO A 342 3.83 25.98 -13.87
N ALA A 343 2.70 26.47 -13.35
CA ALA A 343 2.54 26.86 -11.95
C ALA A 343 2.76 25.69 -10.97
N ILE A 344 2.19 24.50 -11.27
CA ILE A 344 2.42 23.29 -10.47
C ILE A 344 3.89 22.88 -10.54
N MET A 345 4.49 22.87 -11.75
CA MET A 345 5.89 22.50 -11.91
C MET A 345 6.84 23.44 -11.15
N ASP A 346 6.58 24.74 -11.16
CA ASP A 346 7.40 25.75 -10.47
C ASP A 346 7.32 25.58 -8.95
N ARG A 347 6.13 25.30 -8.41
CA ARG A 347 5.95 24.96 -6.99
C ARG A 347 6.67 23.65 -6.62
N MET A 348 6.51 22.61 -7.43
CA MET A 348 7.21 21.33 -7.23
C MET A 348 8.74 21.47 -7.33
N ALA A 349 9.25 22.41 -8.14
CA ALA A 349 10.68 22.65 -8.30
C ALA A 349 11.34 23.25 -7.05
N ARG A 350 10.54 23.85 -6.14
CA ARG A 350 10.96 24.43 -4.85
C ARG A 350 11.15 23.38 -3.76
N ILE A 351 10.49 22.23 -3.88
CA ILE A 351 10.71 21.05 -3.03
C ILE A 351 11.74 20.10 -3.67
N ARG A 352 12.15 19.07 -2.93
CA ARG A 352 13.11 18.07 -3.42
C ARG A 352 12.63 17.48 -4.76
N ARG A 353 13.44 17.65 -5.81
CA ARG A 353 13.19 17.09 -7.14
C ARG A 353 13.49 15.58 -7.12
N THR A 354 12.47 14.76 -6.97
CA THR A 354 12.56 13.33 -7.29
C THR A 354 12.49 13.17 -8.81
N GLY A 355 13.09 12.09 -9.35
CA GLY A 355 12.90 11.77 -10.76
C GLY A 355 11.41 11.70 -11.13
N ILE A 356 11.07 12.08 -12.35
CA ILE A 356 9.69 12.00 -12.83
C ILE A 356 9.45 10.66 -13.52
N THR A 357 8.25 10.12 -13.34
CA THR A 357 7.81 8.92 -14.06
C THR A 357 6.67 9.27 -15.00
N ILE A 358 6.79 8.89 -16.26
CA ILE A 358 5.80 9.13 -17.32
C ILE A 358 5.51 7.78 -17.99
N ALA A 359 4.25 7.51 -18.35
CA ALA A 359 3.87 6.26 -18.98
C ALA A 359 3.38 6.49 -20.42
N PRO A 360 4.28 6.47 -21.43
CA PRO A 360 3.88 6.42 -22.84
C PRO A 360 3.30 5.08 -23.26
N GLU A 361 3.64 3.99 -22.57
CA GLU A 361 3.23 2.59 -22.78
C GLU A 361 3.71 1.94 -24.09
N ALA A 362 3.85 2.71 -25.16
CA ALA A 362 4.35 2.24 -26.45
C ALA A 362 5.35 3.23 -27.07
N GLY A 363 6.32 2.70 -27.81
CA GLY A 363 7.41 3.47 -28.43
C GLY A 363 6.96 4.32 -29.62
N SER A 364 6.18 3.74 -30.54
CA SER A 364 5.70 4.43 -31.75
C SER A 364 4.37 5.17 -31.50
N GLN A 365 4.10 6.21 -32.30
CA GLN A 365 2.79 6.89 -32.26
C GLN A 365 1.67 5.94 -32.69
N ARG A 366 1.90 5.16 -33.75
CA ARG A 366 0.98 4.14 -34.25
C ARG A 366 0.49 3.21 -33.14
N LEU A 367 1.41 2.62 -32.37
CA LEU A 367 1.03 1.67 -31.32
C LEU A 367 0.39 2.37 -30.12
N ARG A 368 0.77 3.63 -29.82
CA ARG A 368 0.05 4.47 -28.85
C ARG A 368 -1.40 4.73 -29.26
N ASP A 369 -1.68 4.88 -30.55
CA ASP A 369 -3.03 5.07 -31.08
C ASP A 369 -3.83 3.76 -31.06
N VAL A 370 -3.20 2.63 -31.38
CA VAL A 370 -3.78 1.28 -31.28
C VAL A 370 -4.25 0.99 -29.86
N ILE A 371 -3.44 1.28 -28.85
CA ILE A 371 -3.83 1.06 -27.44
C ILE A 371 -4.72 2.18 -26.88
N ASN A 372 -5.05 3.18 -27.71
CA ASN A 372 -5.76 4.40 -27.34
C ASN A 372 -5.16 5.05 -26.09
N LYS A 373 -3.83 5.19 -26.07
CA LYS A 373 -3.19 5.89 -24.97
C LYS A 373 -3.69 7.32 -25.02
N GLY A 374 -3.51 8.03 -26.13
CA GLY A 374 -3.79 9.47 -26.25
C GLY A 374 -2.63 10.33 -25.73
N VAL A 375 -1.40 9.89 -25.99
CA VAL A 375 -0.16 10.65 -25.77
C VAL A 375 0.50 10.80 -27.12
N ASP A 376 0.73 12.06 -27.51
CA ASP A 376 1.49 12.40 -28.71
C ASP A 376 2.99 12.54 -28.39
N GLU A 377 3.85 12.24 -29.36
CA GLU A 377 5.30 12.34 -29.20
C GLU A 377 5.76 13.77 -28.93
N GLU A 378 5.25 14.75 -29.68
CA GLU A 378 5.61 16.16 -29.55
C GLU A 378 5.24 16.68 -28.15
N GLY A 379 4.01 16.37 -27.71
CA GLY A 379 3.55 16.72 -26.37
C GLY A 379 4.41 16.10 -25.26
N LEU A 380 4.89 14.88 -25.45
CA LEU A 380 5.80 14.21 -24.50
C LEU A 380 7.15 14.92 -24.43
N LEU A 381 7.75 15.21 -25.58
CA LEU A 381 9.04 15.89 -25.65
C LEU A 381 8.96 17.31 -25.10
N ALA A 382 7.89 18.05 -25.40
CA ALA A 382 7.64 19.38 -24.84
C ALA A 382 7.52 19.33 -23.31
N HIS A 383 6.75 18.38 -22.78
CA HIS A 383 6.57 18.21 -21.34
C HIS A 383 7.88 17.89 -20.62
N VAL A 384 8.68 16.97 -21.17
CA VAL A 384 9.98 16.61 -20.59
C VAL A 384 10.99 17.76 -20.71
N SER A 385 10.98 18.50 -21.82
CA SER A 385 11.81 19.71 -21.98
C SER A 385 11.51 20.76 -20.92
N ALA A 386 10.22 21.00 -20.63
CA ALA A 386 9.77 21.93 -19.61
C ALA A 386 10.24 21.53 -18.20
N LEU A 387 10.32 20.23 -17.91
CA LEU A 387 10.83 19.69 -16.65
C LEU A 387 12.36 19.81 -16.55
N PHE A 388 13.08 19.51 -17.63
CA PHE A 388 14.53 19.69 -17.66
C PHE A 388 14.94 21.15 -17.51
N ALA A 389 14.18 22.08 -18.09
CA ALA A 389 14.39 23.52 -17.89
C ALA A 389 14.30 23.95 -16.42
N ARG A 390 13.51 23.21 -15.62
CA ARG A 390 13.35 23.42 -14.17
C ARG A 390 14.29 22.55 -13.32
N GLY A 391 15.23 21.86 -13.98
CA GLY A 391 16.34 21.16 -13.35
C GLY A 391 16.01 19.77 -12.81
N TRP A 392 14.99 19.10 -13.34
CA TRP A 392 14.93 17.63 -13.28
C TRP A 392 16.06 17.03 -14.12
N SER A 393 16.58 15.87 -13.73
CA SER A 393 17.63 15.16 -14.48
C SER A 393 17.42 13.65 -14.57
N GLN A 394 16.35 13.14 -13.96
CA GLN A 394 15.99 11.72 -13.97
C GLN A 394 14.56 11.58 -14.49
N VAL A 395 14.42 10.83 -15.59
CA VAL A 395 13.13 10.51 -16.21
C VAL A 395 13.00 9.00 -16.31
N LYS A 396 11.91 8.45 -15.81
CA LYS A 396 11.52 7.05 -15.98
C LYS A 396 10.33 6.98 -16.92
N LEU A 397 10.41 6.13 -17.94
CA LEU A 397 9.37 5.89 -18.93
C LEU A 397 8.86 4.46 -18.80
N TYR A 398 7.55 4.28 -18.65
CA TYR A 398 6.93 2.94 -18.67
C TYR A 398 6.48 2.55 -20.07
N PHE A 399 6.80 1.31 -20.44
CA PHE A 399 6.45 0.69 -21.71
C PHE A 399 5.95 -0.73 -21.49
N MET A 400 5.20 -1.23 -22.46
CA MET A 400 4.84 -2.64 -22.57
C MET A 400 5.49 -3.26 -23.81
N CYS A 401 5.63 -4.58 -23.82
CA CYS A 401 5.95 -5.37 -25.00
C CYS A 401 4.95 -6.53 -25.17
N GLY A 402 4.73 -6.96 -26.41
CA GLY A 402 3.73 -7.99 -26.73
C GLY A 402 2.32 -7.44 -26.92
N LEU A 403 2.17 -6.15 -27.20
CA LEU A 403 0.86 -5.55 -27.48
C LEU A 403 0.27 -6.06 -28.80
N PRO A 404 -1.07 -6.06 -28.96
CA PRO A 404 -1.70 -6.42 -30.23
C PRO A 404 -1.21 -5.52 -31.38
N THR A 405 -0.93 -6.13 -32.53
CA THR A 405 -0.35 -5.49 -33.73
C THR A 405 1.09 -4.96 -33.59
N GLU A 406 1.79 -5.23 -32.48
CA GLU A 406 3.18 -4.79 -32.28
C GLU A 406 4.13 -5.37 -33.33
N THR A 407 5.00 -4.52 -33.87
CA THR A 407 6.06 -4.89 -34.80
C THR A 407 7.45 -4.62 -34.19
N LYS A 408 8.50 -5.11 -34.85
CA LYS A 408 9.89 -4.81 -34.45
C LYS A 408 10.20 -3.31 -34.51
N ASP A 409 9.59 -2.57 -35.43
CA ASP A 409 9.76 -1.11 -35.53
C ASP A 409 9.18 -0.39 -34.31
N ASP A 410 8.07 -0.87 -33.75
CA ASP A 410 7.49 -0.28 -32.53
C ASP A 410 8.39 -0.53 -31.31
N LEU A 411 9.03 -1.70 -31.24
CA LEU A 411 10.01 -2.00 -30.20
C LEU A 411 11.25 -1.12 -30.35
N GLN A 412 11.77 -0.95 -31.56
CA GLN A 412 12.88 -0.04 -31.82
C GLN A 412 12.51 1.41 -31.44
N ALA A 413 11.27 1.83 -31.72
CA ALA A 413 10.78 3.17 -31.36
C ALA A 413 10.82 3.43 -29.84
N ILE A 414 10.80 2.42 -28.97
CA ILE A 414 11.01 2.59 -27.51
C ILE A 414 12.38 3.19 -27.24
N PHE A 415 13.43 2.59 -27.82
CA PHE A 415 14.79 3.07 -27.70
C PHE A 415 14.94 4.47 -28.30
N GLU A 416 14.38 4.68 -29.49
CA GLU A 416 14.46 5.99 -30.17
C GLU A 416 13.77 7.10 -29.38
N LEU A 417 12.58 6.85 -28.82
CA LEU A 417 11.87 7.79 -27.97
C LEU A 417 12.69 8.14 -26.71
N CYS A 418 13.29 7.14 -26.06
CA CYS A 418 14.18 7.38 -24.92
C CYS A 418 15.39 8.23 -25.30
N ARG A 419 15.95 8.01 -26.50
CA ARG A 419 17.06 8.82 -27.03
C ARG A 419 16.63 10.25 -27.33
N LYS A 420 15.45 10.47 -27.93
CA LYS A 420 14.86 11.80 -28.16
C LYS A 420 14.65 12.53 -26.83
N VAL A 421 14.12 11.83 -25.82
CA VAL A 421 13.99 12.36 -24.45
C VAL A 421 15.35 12.74 -23.86
N ALA A 422 16.38 11.89 -23.96
CA ALA A 422 17.71 12.23 -23.48
C ALA A 422 18.31 13.45 -24.21
N ASN A 423 18.00 13.62 -25.49
CA ASN A 423 18.48 14.74 -26.31
C ASN A 423 17.72 16.06 -26.03
N ALA A 424 16.53 15.99 -25.45
CA ALA A 424 15.77 17.18 -25.01
C ALA A 424 16.41 17.86 -23.78
N ALA A 425 17.34 17.20 -23.09
CA ALA A 425 18.04 17.77 -21.95
C ALA A 425 19.01 18.90 -22.39
N PRO A 426 19.13 19.99 -21.59
CA PRO A 426 20.11 21.06 -21.85
C PRO A 426 21.55 20.53 -21.99
N ARG A 427 22.32 21.13 -22.91
CA ARG A 427 23.74 20.79 -23.09
C ARG A 427 24.51 20.97 -21.77
N GLY A 428 25.20 19.92 -21.34
CA GLY A 428 25.97 19.92 -20.08
C GLY A 428 25.18 19.51 -18.83
N ALA A 429 23.95 19.01 -18.97
CA ALA A 429 23.19 18.43 -17.86
C ALA A 429 23.99 17.32 -17.15
N LYS A 430 24.47 17.59 -15.93
CA LYS A 430 25.17 16.59 -15.11
C LYS A 430 24.16 15.59 -14.56
N ARG A 431 24.53 14.29 -14.57
CA ARG A 431 23.72 13.18 -14.02
C ARG A 431 22.36 12.98 -14.71
N LEU A 432 22.27 13.28 -16.01
CA LEU A 432 21.12 12.89 -16.83
C LEU A 432 20.99 11.36 -16.85
N GLN A 433 19.81 10.86 -16.55
CA GLN A 433 19.49 9.44 -16.64
C GLN A 433 18.06 9.26 -17.13
N VAL A 434 17.90 8.55 -18.25
CA VAL A 434 16.59 8.13 -18.76
C VAL A 434 16.48 6.63 -18.57
N THR A 435 15.45 6.19 -17.86
CA THR A 435 15.20 4.76 -17.61
C THR A 435 13.94 4.32 -18.33
N ALA A 436 14.05 3.39 -19.26
CA ALA A 436 12.90 2.65 -19.79
C ALA A 436 12.62 1.46 -18.86
N ALA A 437 11.38 1.33 -18.41
CA ALA A 437 10.89 0.19 -17.66
C ALA A 437 9.82 -0.53 -18.50
N VAL A 438 10.13 -1.75 -18.92
CA VAL A 438 9.32 -2.53 -19.88
C VAL A 438 8.66 -3.72 -19.18
N ALA A 439 7.36 -3.89 -19.35
CA ALA A 439 6.62 -5.04 -18.84
C ALA A 439 5.95 -5.85 -19.96
N PRO A 440 5.95 -7.19 -19.92
CA PRO A 440 5.14 -7.99 -20.82
C PRO A 440 3.64 -7.68 -20.67
N PHE A 441 2.93 -7.59 -21.79
CA PHE A 441 1.50 -7.32 -21.81
C PHE A 441 0.68 -8.57 -21.46
N VAL A 442 -0.24 -8.43 -20.51
CA VAL A 442 -1.25 -9.44 -20.15
C VAL A 442 -2.62 -8.97 -20.66
N PRO A 443 -3.27 -9.70 -21.59
CA PRO A 443 -4.62 -9.34 -22.04
C PRO A 443 -5.66 -9.67 -20.98
N LYS A 444 -6.00 -8.67 -20.17
CA LYS A 444 -6.90 -8.80 -19.02
C LYS A 444 -8.37 -8.96 -19.42
N PRO A 445 -9.16 -9.72 -18.64
CA PRO A 445 -10.63 -9.73 -18.72
C PRO A 445 -11.23 -8.33 -18.73
N HIS A 446 -12.42 -8.17 -19.31
CA HIS A 446 -13.16 -6.91 -19.36
C HIS A 446 -12.43 -5.75 -20.04
N THR A 447 -11.43 -6.05 -20.88
CA THR A 447 -10.75 -5.08 -21.73
C THR A 447 -11.04 -5.35 -23.20
N PRO A 448 -10.94 -4.35 -24.10
CA PRO A 448 -11.01 -4.58 -25.54
C PRO A 448 -10.03 -5.64 -26.06
N PHE A 449 -8.92 -5.88 -25.34
CA PHE A 449 -7.92 -6.89 -25.69
C PHE A 449 -8.13 -8.25 -25.00
N GLN A 450 -9.22 -8.48 -24.26
CA GLN A 450 -9.45 -9.77 -23.58
C GLN A 450 -9.45 -10.97 -24.54
N TRP A 451 -9.82 -10.78 -25.80
CA TRP A 451 -9.83 -11.81 -26.85
C TRP A 451 -8.49 -12.03 -27.55
N GLU A 452 -7.52 -11.14 -27.34
CA GLU A 452 -6.20 -11.29 -27.93
C GLU A 452 -5.40 -12.37 -27.21
N ARG A 453 -4.45 -12.98 -27.92
CA ARG A 453 -3.49 -13.90 -27.31
C ARG A 453 -2.52 -13.15 -26.41
N GLN A 454 -2.01 -13.82 -25.39
CA GLN A 454 -0.77 -13.41 -24.75
C GLN A 454 0.41 -13.99 -25.55
N ILE A 455 1.50 -13.23 -25.68
CA ILE A 455 2.71 -13.75 -26.33
C ILE A 455 3.41 -14.79 -25.46
N SER A 456 4.12 -15.74 -26.09
CA SER A 456 4.81 -16.79 -25.35
C SER A 456 5.98 -16.24 -24.50
N LEU A 457 6.46 -17.05 -23.56
CA LEU A 457 7.63 -16.69 -22.75
C LEU A 457 8.88 -16.45 -23.60
N ASP A 458 9.10 -17.26 -24.62
CA ASP A 458 10.25 -17.12 -25.51
C ASP A 458 10.12 -15.88 -26.38
N GLU A 459 8.93 -15.62 -26.92
CA GLU A 459 8.62 -14.37 -27.63
C GLU A 459 8.85 -13.12 -26.76
N CYS A 460 8.56 -13.19 -25.45
CA CYS A 460 8.85 -12.10 -24.51
C CYS A 460 10.35 -11.91 -24.32
N ARG A 461 11.09 -13.01 -24.11
CA ARG A 461 12.55 -13.00 -23.91
C ARG A 461 13.26 -12.43 -25.11
N GLU A 462 12.88 -12.84 -26.33
CA GLU A 462 13.44 -12.31 -27.58
C GLU A 462 13.27 -10.79 -27.69
N ARG A 463 12.10 -10.25 -27.34
CA ARG A 463 11.82 -8.81 -27.38
C ARG A 463 12.62 -8.03 -26.34
N ILE A 464 12.73 -8.56 -25.12
CA ILE A 464 13.53 -7.95 -24.05
C ILE A 464 15.01 -7.96 -24.43
N ASP A 465 15.51 -9.06 -24.98
CA ASP A 465 16.90 -9.19 -25.40
C ASP A 465 17.22 -8.24 -26.56
N PHE A 466 16.32 -8.10 -27.52
CA PHE A 466 16.41 -7.10 -28.58
C PHE A 466 16.54 -5.66 -28.01
N LEU A 467 15.69 -5.29 -27.05
CA LEU A 467 15.77 -3.99 -26.39
C LEU A 467 17.07 -3.84 -25.59
N ARG A 468 17.53 -4.89 -24.91
CA ARG A 468 18.78 -4.88 -24.14
C ARG A 468 19.97 -4.57 -25.05
N ASP A 469 20.02 -5.16 -26.24
CA ASP A 469 21.08 -4.94 -27.20
C ASP A 469 21.07 -3.50 -27.74
N LEU A 470 19.90 -2.94 -28.02
CA LEU A 470 19.77 -1.53 -28.40
C LEU A 470 20.23 -0.59 -27.28
N PHE A 471 19.77 -0.79 -26.04
CA PHE A 471 20.07 0.11 -24.92
C PHE A 471 21.55 0.09 -24.49
N ARG A 472 22.29 -0.99 -24.78
CA ARG A 472 23.76 -1.04 -24.56
C ARG A 472 24.52 0.01 -25.36
N THR A 473 23.94 0.54 -26.44
CA THR A 473 24.59 1.49 -27.33
C THR A 473 24.62 2.94 -26.80
N ASP A 474 23.79 3.29 -25.80
CA ASP A 474 23.74 4.64 -25.23
C ASP A 474 23.80 4.62 -23.69
N LYS A 475 24.93 5.04 -23.13
CA LYS A 475 25.19 5.04 -21.67
C LYS A 475 24.28 5.97 -20.86
N ARG A 476 23.56 6.89 -21.51
CA ARG A 476 22.59 7.79 -20.84
C ARG A 476 21.28 7.08 -20.55
N LEU A 477 21.02 5.98 -21.24
CA LEU A 477 19.80 5.19 -21.16
C LEU A 477 20.00 3.97 -20.26
N LYS A 478 18.98 3.63 -19.49
CA LYS A 478 18.92 2.40 -18.71
C LYS A 478 17.67 1.63 -19.07
N LEU A 479 17.80 0.33 -19.26
CA LEU A 479 16.66 -0.57 -19.41
C LEU A 479 16.44 -1.30 -18.08
N LYS A 480 15.20 -1.33 -17.63
CA LYS A 480 14.68 -2.23 -16.60
C LYS A 480 13.53 -3.02 -17.21
N TRP A 481 13.38 -4.26 -16.82
CA TRP A 481 12.26 -5.08 -17.29
C TRP A 481 11.66 -5.89 -16.15
N HIS A 482 10.38 -6.20 -16.29
CA HIS A 482 9.68 -7.16 -15.46
C HIS A 482 10.02 -8.59 -15.89
N ASP A 483 10.05 -9.54 -14.96
CA ASP A 483 10.29 -10.95 -15.28
C ASP A 483 9.13 -11.51 -16.13
N PRO A 484 9.39 -12.03 -17.35
CA PRO A 484 8.37 -12.67 -18.17
C PRO A 484 7.62 -13.82 -17.49
N ARG A 485 8.29 -14.55 -16.58
CA ARG A 485 7.70 -15.69 -15.87
C ARG A 485 6.51 -15.26 -15.01
N THR A 486 6.66 -14.17 -14.28
CA THR A 486 5.58 -13.61 -13.44
C THR A 486 4.38 -13.17 -14.27
N SER A 487 4.62 -12.49 -15.41
CA SER A 487 3.53 -12.08 -16.32
C SER A 487 2.84 -13.26 -17.01
N PHE A 488 3.56 -14.36 -17.27
CA PHE A 488 2.98 -15.60 -17.78
C PHE A 488 2.02 -16.23 -16.75
N VAL A 489 2.45 -16.32 -15.49
CA VAL A 489 1.62 -16.83 -14.38
C VAL A 489 0.37 -15.96 -14.19
N GLU A 490 0.56 -14.64 -14.15
CA GLU A 490 -0.55 -13.68 -14.05
C GLU A 490 -1.54 -13.85 -15.21
N GLY A 491 -1.03 -14.00 -16.43
CA GLY A 491 -1.82 -14.25 -17.63
C GLY A 491 -2.63 -15.54 -17.55
N LEU A 492 -1.99 -16.63 -17.12
CA LEU A 492 -2.62 -17.93 -16.97
C LEU A 492 -3.80 -17.83 -16.00
N ILE A 493 -3.56 -17.39 -14.76
CA ILE A 493 -4.61 -17.34 -13.73
C ILE A 493 -5.73 -16.36 -14.10
N SER A 494 -5.37 -15.15 -14.55
CA SER A 494 -6.37 -14.10 -14.85
C SER A 494 -7.28 -14.41 -16.03
N ARG A 495 -6.90 -15.35 -16.90
CA ARG A 495 -7.64 -15.72 -18.11
C ARG A 495 -8.33 -17.09 -18.01
N SER A 496 -8.19 -17.79 -16.89
CA SER A 496 -8.82 -19.09 -16.63
C SER A 496 -10.15 -18.94 -15.89
N GLY A 497 -11.02 -19.93 -16.08
CA GLY A 497 -12.28 -20.05 -15.36
C GLY A 497 -12.19 -20.94 -14.13
N ARG A 498 -13.35 -21.51 -13.77
CA ARG A 498 -13.53 -22.37 -12.59
C ARG A 498 -12.72 -23.66 -12.69
N GLU A 499 -12.39 -24.10 -13.90
CA GLU A 499 -11.52 -25.23 -14.18
C GLU A 499 -10.12 -25.08 -13.61
N ALA A 500 -9.65 -23.85 -13.35
CA ALA A 500 -8.35 -23.60 -12.73
C ALA A 500 -8.36 -23.62 -11.20
N ALA A 501 -9.49 -23.95 -10.54
CA ALA A 501 -9.52 -24.08 -9.09
C ALA A 501 -8.53 -25.14 -8.54
N PRO A 502 -8.36 -26.34 -9.15
CA PRO A 502 -7.35 -27.32 -8.73
C PRO A 502 -5.91 -26.79 -8.82
N LEU A 503 -5.63 -25.88 -9.75
CA LEU A 503 -4.32 -25.22 -9.84
C LEU A 503 -4.05 -24.38 -8.58
N VAL A 504 -5.05 -23.64 -8.08
CA VAL A 504 -4.88 -22.83 -6.87
C VAL A 504 -4.56 -23.71 -5.65
N GLU A 505 -5.18 -24.89 -5.52
CA GLU A 505 -4.88 -25.86 -4.47
C GLU A 505 -3.47 -26.46 -4.61
N ALA A 506 -3.11 -26.92 -5.81
CA ALA A 506 -1.80 -27.50 -6.10
C ALA A 506 -0.66 -26.50 -5.84
N LEU A 507 -0.88 -25.22 -6.09
CA LEU A 507 0.08 -24.16 -5.75
C LEU A 507 0.35 -24.08 -4.24
N VAL A 508 -0.68 -24.17 -3.41
CA VAL A 508 -0.52 -24.16 -1.95
C VAL A 508 0.21 -25.41 -1.47
N GLU A 509 -0.14 -26.58 -2.01
CA GLU A 509 0.50 -27.87 -1.68
C GLU A 509 2.00 -27.88 -2.02
N ARG A 510 2.39 -27.12 -3.05
CA ARG A 510 3.79 -26.92 -3.46
C ARG A 510 4.47 -25.73 -2.78
N GLY A 511 3.83 -25.12 -1.79
CA GLY A 511 4.37 -24.00 -1.03
C GLY A 511 4.48 -22.69 -1.82
N GLN A 512 3.80 -22.56 -2.96
CA GLN A 512 3.75 -21.33 -3.78
C GLN A 512 2.78 -20.31 -3.19
N VAL A 513 3.07 -19.87 -1.96
CA VAL A 513 2.33 -18.86 -1.21
C VAL A 513 3.11 -17.54 -1.25
N LEU A 514 2.41 -16.40 -1.32
CA LEU A 514 3.02 -15.09 -1.59
C LEU A 514 3.86 -15.02 -2.89
N PRO A 515 3.42 -15.58 -4.03
CA PRO A 515 4.24 -15.70 -5.24
C PRO A 515 4.51 -14.36 -5.95
N ALA A 516 3.95 -13.24 -5.47
CA ALA A 516 4.29 -11.90 -5.94
C ALA A 516 5.67 -11.42 -5.46
N TRP A 517 6.27 -12.11 -4.48
CA TRP A 517 7.60 -11.82 -3.97
C TRP A 517 8.61 -12.76 -4.61
N ASP A 518 9.66 -12.20 -5.23
CA ASP A 518 10.73 -12.99 -5.88
C ASP A 518 11.36 -14.04 -4.95
N GLU A 519 11.40 -13.76 -3.64
CA GLU A 519 11.94 -14.68 -2.62
C GLU A 519 11.07 -15.91 -2.34
N TYR A 520 9.78 -15.89 -2.70
CA TYR A 520 8.84 -17.00 -2.52
C TYR A 520 8.31 -17.56 -3.85
N PHE A 521 8.77 -17.05 -4.98
CA PHE A 521 8.32 -17.47 -6.30
C PHE A 521 9.26 -18.53 -6.91
N ASP A 522 8.73 -19.74 -7.11
CA ASP A 522 9.41 -20.82 -7.83
C ASP A 522 8.61 -21.21 -9.07
N PHE A 523 9.17 -20.85 -10.24
CA PHE A 523 8.53 -21.09 -11.53
C PHE A 523 8.43 -22.58 -11.88
N GLU A 524 9.39 -23.41 -11.47
CA GLU A 524 9.35 -24.85 -11.76
C GLU A 524 8.28 -25.53 -10.92
N ALA A 525 8.18 -25.16 -9.64
CA ALA A 525 7.11 -25.63 -8.77
C ALA A 525 5.73 -25.18 -9.29
N PHE A 526 5.62 -23.96 -9.81
CA PHE A 526 4.40 -23.46 -10.45
C PHE A 526 4.02 -24.32 -11.68
N MET A 527 4.96 -24.57 -12.60
CA MET A 527 4.68 -25.36 -13.81
C MET A 527 4.34 -26.82 -13.48
N ALA A 528 4.91 -27.38 -12.43
CA ALA A 528 4.52 -28.69 -11.94
C ALA A 528 3.06 -28.71 -11.42
N ALA A 529 2.64 -27.66 -10.69
CA ALA A 529 1.25 -27.49 -10.25
C ALA A 529 0.28 -27.37 -11.44
N VAL A 530 0.68 -26.68 -12.51
CA VAL A 530 -0.07 -26.59 -13.77
C VAL A 530 -0.28 -27.97 -14.39
N GLY A 531 0.76 -28.79 -14.44
CA GLY A 531 0.67 -30.16 -14.95
C GLY A 531 -0.25 -31.06 -14.12
N GLU A 532 -0.16 -30.97 -12.79
CA GLU A 532 -1.02 -31.73 -11.86
C GLU A 532 -2.50 -31.35 -11.95
N ALA A 533 -2.76 -30.04 -12.13
CA ALA A 533 -4.12 -29.53 -12.32
C ALA A 533 -4.69 -29.84 -13.71
N GLY A 534 -3.89 -30.41 -14.62
CA GLY A 534 -4.31 -30.70 -16.00
C GLY A 534 -4.60 -29.45 -16.82
N ILE A 535 -4.00 -28.32 -16.46
CA ILE A 535 -4.20 -27.04 -17.16
C ILE A 535 -3.21 -26.96 -18.32
N ASP A 536 -3.73 -26.73 -19.52
CA ASP A 536 -2.90 -26.40 -20.68
C ASP A 536 -2.74 -24.87 -20.79
N PRO A 537 -1.52 -24.32 -20.61
CA PRO A 537 -1.28 -22.89 -20.75
C PRO A 537 -1.64 -22.35 -22.14
N GLU A 538 -1.45 -23.14 -23.20
CA GLU A 538 -1.74 -22.70 -24.57
C GLU A 538 -3.24 -22.45 -24.75
N VAL A 539 -4.10 -23.26 -24.11
CA VAL A 539 -5.56 -23.07 -24.12
C VAL A 539 -5.99 -21.82 -23.36
N SER A 540 -5.28 -21.45 -22.29
CA SER A 540 -5.61 -20.26 -21.48
C SER A 540 -5.08 -18.95 -22.09
N LEU A 541 -3.93 -19.03 -22.75
CA LEU A 541 -3.20 -17.87 -23.29
C LEU A 541 -3.48 -17.60 -24.78
N ARG A 542 -4.16 -18.50 -25.49
CA ARG A 542 -4.57 -18.30 -26.90
C ARG A 542 -5.47 -17.09 -27.11
N ALA A 543 -5.58 -16.70 -28.37
CA ALA A 543 -6.66 -15.83 -28.82
C ALA A 543 -8.01 -16.55 -28.69
N ARG A 544 -9.05 -15.79 -28.38
CA ARG A 544 -10.41 -16.26 -28.14
C ARG A 544 -11.34 -15.73 -29.22
N ASP A 545 -12.28 -16.55 -29.68
CA ASP A 545 -13.30 -16.07 -30.62
C ASP A 545 -14.21 -15.07 -29.89
N PRO A 546 -14.48 -13.87 -30.44
CA PRO A 546 -15.49 -12.95 -29.92
C PRO A 546 -16.88 -13.54 -29.67
N GLU A 547 -17.23 -14.69 -30.23
CA GLU A 547 -18.49 -15.40 -30.00
C GLU A 547 -18.37 -16.54 -28.97
N GLU A 548 -17.14 -16.94 -28.58
CA GLU A 548 -16.98 -17.96 -27.55
C GLU A 548 -17.46 -17.46 -26.17
N PRO A 549 -18.06 -18.32 -25.34
CA PRO A 549 -18.35 -18.01 -23.94
C PRO A 549 -17.07 -17.71 -23.16
N LEU A 550 -17.08 -16.62 -22.40
CA LEU A 550 -15.98 -16.29 -21.49
C LEU A 550 -16.35 -16.73 -20.06
N PRO A 551 -15.38 -17.19 -19.25
CA PRO A 551 -15.65 -17.64 -17.88
C PRO A 551 -16.30 -16.58 -16.98
N TRP A 552 -16.14 -15.30 -17.30
CA TRP A 552 -16.64 -14.16 -16.54
C TRP A 552 -17.83 -13.45 -17.20
N ASP A 553 -18.49 -14.06 -18.20
CA ASP A 553 -19.60 -13.42 -18.91
C ASP A 553 -20.82 -13.12 -18.02
N HIS A 554 -21.01 -13.84 -16.90
CA HIS A 554 -22.07 -13.59 -15.91
C HIS A 554 -21.72 -12.48 -14.90
N LEU A 555 -20.49 -11.93 -14.95
CA LEU A 555 -20.00 -10.89 -14.06
C LEU A 555 -19.87 -9.57 -14.81
N ASP A 556 -20.76 -8.62 -14.55
CA ASP A 556 -20.82 -7.35 -15.27
C ASP A 556 -20.11 -6.24 -14.49
N VAL A 557 -18.94 -5.82 -15.01
CA VAL A 557 -18.17 -4.66 -14.51
C VAL A 557 -18.70 -3.32 -15.07
N GLY A 558 -19.89 -3.30 -15.66
CA GLY A 558 -20.57 -2.12 -16.18
C GLY A 558 -20.09 -1.69 -17.58
N VAL A 559 -19.27 -2.48 -18.27
CA VAL A 559 -18.84 -2.17 -19.65
C VAL A 559 -19.36 -3.24 -20.59
N SER A 560 -20.18 -2.82 -21.56
CA SER A 560 -20.86 -3.74 -22.47
C SER A 560 -19.89 -4.43 -23.44
N ARG A 561 -20.15 -5.71 -23.74
CA ARG A 561 -19.45 -6.49 -24.79
C ARG A 561 -19.40 -5.74 -26.12
N ARG A 562 -20.52 -5.11 -26.52
CA ARG A 562 -20.63 -4.30 -27.74
C ARG A 562 -19.57 -3.19 -27.79
N PHE A 563 -19.38 -2.46 -26.69
CA PHE A 563 -18.38 -1.40 -26.61
C PHE A 563 -16.95 -1.96 -26.69
N LEU A 564 -16.67 -3.05 -25.96
CA LEU A 564 -15.34 -3.68 -25.98
C LEU A 564 -14.96 -4.16 -27.39
N LEU A 565 -15.89 -4.78 -28.12
CA LEU A 565 -15.68 -5.21 -29.50
C LEU A 565 -15.50 -4.03 -30.47
N ALA A 566 -16.28 -2.96 -30.29
CA ALA A 566 -16.13 -1.75 -31.10
C ALA A 566 -14.75 -1.10 -30.89
N GLU A 567 -14.28 -1.02 -29.66
CA GLU A 567 -12.93 -0.52 -29.35
C GLU A 567 -11.83 -1.45 -29.86
N ARG A 568 -12.03 -2.77 -29.81
CA ARG A 568 -11.11 -3.74 -30.43
C ARG A 568 -10.99 -3.51 -31.94
N GLY A 569 -12.11 -3.36 -32.65
CA GLY A 569 -12.11 -3.07 -34.09
C GLY A 569 -11.42 -1.73 -34.43
N ARG A 570 -11.57 -0.71 -33.57
CA ARG A 570 -10.83 0.55 -33.71
C ARG A 570 -9.33 0.38 -33.47
N ALA A 571 -8.92 -0.44 -32.50
CA ALA A 571 -7.52 -0.78 -32.26
C ALA A 571 -6.87 -1.39 -33.50
N LEU A 572 -7.51 -2.40 -34.10
CA LEU A 572 -7.02 -3.10 -35.29
C LEU A 572 -6.93 -2.20 -36.52
N SER A 573 -7.74 -1.13 -36.57
CA SER A 573 -7.69 -0.12 -37.63
C SER A 573 -6.88 1.13 -37.29
N GLY A 574 -6.21 1.16 -36.13
CA GLY A 574 -5.41 2.31 -35.68
C GLY A 574 -6.23 3.57 -35.37
N LYS A 575 -7.55 3.46 -35.20
CA LYS A 575 -8.44 4.60 -34.93
C LYS A 575 -8.44 4.94 -33.45
N ILE A 576 -8.30 6.22 -33.13
CA ILE A 576 -8.38 6.73 -31.76
C ILE A 576 -9.84 6.90 -31.30
N THR A 577 -10.05 6.84 -30.00
CA THR A 577 -11.32 7.16 -29.35
C THR A 577 -11.08 8.27 -28.34
N GLU A 578 -11.74 9.41 -28.56
CA GLU A 578 -11.67 10.56 -27.67
C GLU A 578 -12.24 10.28 -26.28
N ASP A 579 -11.77 11.05 -25.30
CA ASP A 579 -12.26 11.01 -23.92
C ASP A 579 -13.69 11.56 -23.86
N CYS A 580 -14.64 10.74 -23.42
CA CYS A 580 -16.06 11.12 -23.33
C CYS A 580 -16.35 12.20 -22.28
N ARG A 581 -15.36 12.62 -21.49
CA ARG A 581 -15.48 13.78 -20.60
C ARG A 581 -15.55 15.11 -21.36
N TYR A 582 -14.89 15.18 -22.52
CA TYR A 582 -14.80 16.39 -23.33
C TYR A 582 -15.31 16.19 -24.76
N GLY A 583 -15.36 14.94 -25.23
CA GLY A 583 -15.93 14.54 -26.51
C GLY A 583 -17.27 13.81 -26.38
N ALA A 584 -17.74 13.24 -27.48
CA ALA A 584 -19.02 12.56 -27.52
C ALA A 584 -19.04 11.25 -26.70
N CYS A 585 -20.16 10.99 -26.00
CA CYS A 585 -20.40 9.74 -25.30
C CYS A 585 -20.33 8.54 -26.27
N ARG A 586 -19.65 7.47 -25.85
CA ARG A 586 -19.50 6.22 -26.63
C ARG A 586 -20.42 5.10 -26.17
N MET A 587 -21.37 5.39 -25.27
CA MET A 587 -22.39 4.45 -24.78
C MET A 587 -21.77 3.13 -24.30
N CYS A 588 -20.72 3.23 -23.47
CA CYS A 588 -19.98 2.06 -23.01
C CYS A 588 -20.77 1.12 -22.09
N GLY A 589 -21.85 1.63 -21.46
CA GLY A 589 -22.69 0.89 -20.52
C GLY A 589 -22.48 1.28 -19.06
N ALA A 590 -21.42 2.01 -18.74
CA ALA A 590 -21.03 2.28 -17.35
C ALA A 590 -21.83 3.40 -16.67
N CYS A 591 -22.72 4.06 -17.38
CA CYS A 591 -23.52 5.17 -16.86
C CYS A 591 -25.00 4.93 -17.17
N ASP A 592 -25.86 5.33 -16.26
CA ASP A 592 -27.30 5.27 -16.42
C ASP A 592 -27.76 6.45 -17.28
N VAL A 593 -28.21 6.14 -18.50
CA VAL A 593 -28.58 7.12 -19.52
C VAL A 593 -30.05 6.92 -19.91
N GLU A 594 -30.80 8.03 -19.95
CA GLU A 594 -32.21 8.11 -20.35
C GLU A 594 -32.36 8.98 -21.62
N ALA A 595 -33.57 8.98 -22.20
CA ALA A 595 -33.86 9.83 -23.35
C ALA A 595 -33.72 11.31 -22.97
N GLY A 596 -32.60 11.93 -23.36
CA GLY A 596 -32.29 13.34 -23.09
C GLY A 596 -31.10 13.60 -22.16
N GLY A 597 -30.44 12.57 -21.60
CA GLY A 597 -29.26 12.78 -20.75
C GLY A 597 -29.00 11.65 -19.76
N PHE A 598 -28.26 11.96 -18.69
CA PHE A 598 -28.08 11.02 -17.56
C PHE A 598 -29.33 10.96 -16.71
N ALA A 599 -29.66 9.77 -16.19
CA ALA A 599 -30.73 9.61 -15.20
C ALA A 599 -30.44 10.53 -13.98
N PRO A 600 -31.45 11.24 -13.43
CA PRO A 600 -31.24 12.20 -12.33
C PRO A 600 -30.59 11.59 -11.09
N GLU A 601 -30.95 10.35 -10.76
CA GLU A 601 -30.49 9.61 -9.56
C GLU A 601 -29.51 8.46 -9.90
N GLY A 602 -29.08 8.35 -11.17
CA GLY A 602 -28.26 7.24 -11.65
C GLY A 602 -26.74 7.42 -11.54
N VAL A 603 -26.01 6.34 -11.84
CA VAL A 603 -24.55 6.32 -11.95
C VAL A 603 -24.13 7.14 -13.17
N ARG A 604 -23.32 8.19 -12.94
CA ARG A 604 -22.83 9.07 -14.02
C ARG A 604 -21.43 9.61 -13.69
N PRO A 605 -20.69 10.14 -14.68
CA PRO A 605 -19.48 10.89 -14.41
C PRO A 605 -19.82 12.10 -13.54
N ARG A 606 -19.03 12.32 -12.49
CA ARG A 606 -19.16 13.48 -11.60
C ARG A 606 -17.80 14.15 -11.51
N THR A 607 -17.61 15.24 -12.27
CA THR A 607 -16.40 16.06 -12.22
C THR A 607 -16.70 17.36 -11.46
N VAL A 608 -15.70 17.90 -10.76
CA VAL A 608 -15.85 19.15 -10.01
C VAL A 608 -16.08 20.33 -10.94
N LEU A 609 -15.29 20.41 -12.01
CA LEU A 609 -15.37 21.43 -13.05
C LEU A 609 -15.75 20.81 -14.39
N ALA A 610 -16.44 21.58 -15.24
CA ALA A 610 -16.78 21.17 -16.60
C ALA A 610 -15.54 21.04 -17.50
N ARG A 611 -14.49 21.79 -17.20
CA ARG A 611 -13.17 21.74 -17.85
C ARG A 611 -12.07 21.78 -16.80
N ARG A 612 -10.92 21.25 -17.17
CA ARG A 612 -9.68 21.26 -16.37
C ARG A 612 -9.20 22.69 -16.08
N ASP A 613 -8.90 22.99 -14.82
CA ASP A 613 -8.34 24.27 -14.38
C ASP A 613 -6.87 24.49 -14.81
N GLN A 614 -6.20 23.41 -15.24
CA GLN A 614 -4.85 23.45 -15.81
C GLN A 614 -4.82 23.91 -17.28
N ALA A 615 -5.98 24.05 -17.93
CA ALA A 615 -6.07 24.45 -19.33
C ALA A 615 -5.92 25.98 -19.47
N ALA A 616 -5.07 26.44 -20.40
CA ALA A 616 -4.83 27.87 -20.60
C ALA A 616 -6.14 28.63 -20.93
N PRO A 617 -6.28 29.90 -20.48
CA PRO A 617 -7.48 30.72 -20.71
C PRO A 617 -7.87 30.86 -22.20
N GLU A 618 -6.91 30.73 -23.12
CA GLU A 618 -7.17 30.83 -24.57
C GLU A 618 -8.01 29.66 -25.12
N ALA A 619 -8.07 28.52 -24.44
CA ALA A 619 -9.00 27.44 -24.77
C ALA A 619 -10.45 27.72 -24.30
N ALA A 620 -10.65 28.73 -23.45
CA ALA A 620 -11.97 29.15 -22.99
C ALA A 620 -12.71 30.06 -24.00
N ALA A 621 -11.98 30.72 -24.90
CA ALA A 621 -12.56 31.61 -25.91
C ALA A 621 -12.93 30.89 -27.23
N ALA A 622 -12.52 29.63 -27.43
CA ALA A 622 -12.82 28.85 -28.63
C ALA A 622 -14.12 28.02 -28.54
N ALA A 623 -15.08 28.45 -27.71
CA ALA A 623 -16.47 28.01 -27.81
C ALA A 623 -17.25 29.07 -28.60
N SER A 624 -17.29 28.86 -29.92
CA SER A 624 -18.11 29.49 -30.97
C SER A 624 -18.70 30.89 -30.72
N PRO A 625 -18.53 31.77 -31.73
CA PRO A 625 -19.71 32.26 -32.41
C PRO A 625 -19.69 31.94 -33.90
N GLU A 626 -20.90 31.61 -34.35
CA GLU A 626 -21.48 31.66 -35.70
C GLU A 626 -20.59 32.01 -36.91
N ALA A 627 -20.82 31.24 -37.96
CA ALA A 627 -20.30 31.45 -39.30
C ALA A 627 -20.68 32.82 -39.89
N SER A 628 -19.70 33.50 -40.48
CA SER A 628 -19.87 34.26 -41.73
C SER A 628 -18.54 34.43 -42.47
N PRO A 629 -18.56 34.44 -43.82
CA PRO A 629 -17.37 34.39 -44.66
C PRO A 629 -16.96 35.79 -45.12
N ASP A 630 -15.69 36.16 -44.92
CA ASP A 630 -14.84 36.98 -45.81
C ASP A 630 -13.69 37.61 -45.03
N ALA A 631 -12.45 37.28 -45.42
CA ALA A 631 -11.34 38.21 -45.60
C ALA A 631 -10.02 37.45 -45.88
N SER A 632 -9.42 37.78 -47.02
CA SER A 632 -8.13 37.29 -47.52
C SER A 632 -6.91 37.90 -46.79
N PRO A 633 -5.69 37.37 -47.00
CA PRO A 633 -4.58 37.41 -46.03
C PRO A 633 -3.65 38.62 -46.20
N GLY A 634 -3.00 39.05 -45.11
CA GLY A 634 -2.05 40.16 -45.15
C GLY A 634 -0.99 40.14 -44.04
N ALA A 635 0.19 39.61 -44.39
CA ALA A 635 1.54 40.11 -44.08
C ALA A 635 2.06 40.20 -42.61
N PRO A 636 3.40 40.17 -42.40
CA PRO A 636 4.04 39.64 -41.19
C PRO A 636 4.39 40.73 -40.17
N ALA A 637 4.30 40.39 -38.88
CA ALA A 637 4.78 41.27 -37.79
C ALA A 637 5.98 40.63 -37.08
N GLU A 638 7.15 41.08 -37.54
CA GLU A 638 8.35 41.48 -36.80
C GLU A 638 8.71 40.81 -35.47
N SER A 639 9.93 40.25 -35.50
CA SER A 639 10.75 39.84 -34.37
C SER A 639 11.03 40.98 -33.40
N VAL A 640 10.64 40.81 -32.13
CA VAL A 640 11.21 41.59 -31.01
C VAL A 640 12.17 40.69 -30.24
N ALA A 641 13.44 41.03 -30.34
CA ALA A 641 14.53 40.45 -29.58
C ALA A 641 14.67 41.14 -28.20
N GLY A 642 15.01 40.36 -27.17
CA GLY A 642 15.38 40.81 -25.81
C GLY A 642 14.24 40.54 -24.81
N ASP A 643 14.37 39.71 -23.78
CA ASP A 643 15.51 39.50 -22.90
C ASP A 643 15.71 38.01 -22.55
N ARG A 644 16.97 37.57 -22.52
CA ARG A 644 17.36 36.25 -22.01
C ARG A 644 17.46 36.33 -20.47
N PRO A 645 16.77 35.49 -19.70
CA PRO A 645 17.08 35.34 -18.28
C PRO A 645 18.50 34.78 -18.16
N GLN A 646 19.39 35.55 -17.55
CA GLN A 646 20.75 35.12 -17.22
C GLN A 646 20.67 33.86 -16.35
N THR A 647 21.19 32.76 -16.88
CA THR A 647 21.29 31.49 -16.17
C THR A 647 22.43 31.56 -15.16
N SER A 648 22.09 31.73 -13.89
CA SER A 648 23.07 31.65 -12.81
C SER A 648 23.59 30.21 -12.69
N ARG A 649 24.83 30.03 -13.14
CA ARG A 649 25.63 28.80 -13.01
C ARG A 649 26.18 28.73 -11.58
N GLY A 650 25.68 27.80 -10.78
CA GLY A 650 26.21 27.51 -9.45
C GLY A 650 25.89 26.07 -9.00
N PRO A 651 26.66 25.51 -8.04
CA PRO A 651 26.37 24.19 -7.47
C PRO A 651 24.97 24.20 -6.81
N GLN A 652 24.28 23.04 -6.87
CA GLN A 652 22.91 22.85 -6.38
C GLN A 652 22.76 23.41 -4.97
N ARG A 653 22.09 24.56 -4.82
CA ARG A 653 21.75 25.12 -3.51
C ARG A 653 20.71 24.20 -2.86
N PRO A 654 20.89 23.79 -1.60
CA PRO A 654 19.81 23.21 -0.81
C PRO A 654 18.59 24.16 -0.85
N PRO A 655 17.35 23.64 -0.85
CA PRO A 655 16.19 24.51 -0.67
C PRO A 655 16.40 25.34 0.60
N GLU A 656 16.17 26.65 0.51
CA GLU A 656 16.27 27.54 1.66
C GLU A 656 15.23 27.11 2.69
N ILE A 657 15.69 26.51 3.79
CA ILE A 657 14.84 26.21 4.95
C ILE A 657 14.48 27.55 5.57
N ARG A 658 13.19 27.76 5.87
CA ARG A 658 12.77 28.96 6.60
C ARG A 658 13.50 28.99 7.96
N GLU A 659 14.12 30.13 8.29
CA GLU A 659 14.98 30.23 9.47
C GLU A 659 14.26 29.88 10.79
N ASP A 660 12.95 30.16 10.86
CA ASP A 660 12.08 29.83 11.99
C ASP A 660 12.04 28.33 12.31
N LEU A 661 12.18 27.46 11.31
CA LEU A 661 12.19 26.00 11.51
C LEU A 661 13.43 25.48 12.23
N THR A 662 14.53 26.24 12.19
CA THR A 662 15.80 25.85 12.82
C THR A 662 16.01 26.48 14.19
N ARG A 663 15.08 27.34 14.63
CA ARG A 663 15.11 27.97 15.96
C ARG A 663 15.00 26.92 17.05
N ARG A 664 15.70 27.17 18.15
CA ARG A 664 15.68 26.35 19.36
C ARG A 664 15.30 27.28 20.50
N GLU A 665 14.07 27.18 20.94
CA GLU A 665 13.49 27.99 22.02
C GLU A 665 13.18 27.12 23.26
N GLY A 666 13.08 25.80 23.11
CA GLY A 666 12.97 24.85 24.21
C GLY A 666 13.79 23.58 23.96
N HIS A 667 14.18 22.92 25.05
CA HIS A 667 14.84 21.61 25.02
C HIS A 667 14.34 20.77 26.17
N PHE A 668 13.67 19.65 25.85
CA PHE A 668 12.98 18.84 26.84
C PHE A 668 13.42 17.39 26.77
N ARG A 669 13.58 16.76 27.93
CA ARG A 669 13.63 15.31 28.08
C ARG A 669 12.26 14.79 28.48
N VAL A 670 11.67 13.96 27.63
CA VAL A 670 10.40 13.29 27.88
C VAL A 670 10.68 11.85 28.29
N TRP A 671 10.28 11.50 29.51
CA TRP A 671 10.37 10.14 30.05
C TRP A 671 9.09 9.37 29.79
N PHE A 672 9.22 8.10 29.42
CA PHE A 672 8.08 7.24 29.14
C PHE A 672 8.38 5.76 29.47
N ALA A 673 7.31 5.02 29.71
CA ALA A 673 7.32 3.56 29.74
C ALA A 673 7.06 3.01 28.34
N LYS A 674 7.71 1.90 27.99
CA LYS A 674 7.49 1.07 26.81
C LYS A 674 7.19 -0.34 27.28
N THR A 675 5.91 -0.68 27.41
CA THR A 675 5.42 -1.93 28.02
C THR A 675 4.36 -2.61 27.16
N GLY A 676 4.05 -3.87 27.47
CA GLY A 676 3.04 -4.65 26.79
C GLY A 676 3.32 -4.75 25.28
N PRO A 677 2.30 -4.59 24.43
CA PRO A 677 2.47 -4.68 22.98
C PRO A 677 3.49 -3.68 22.38
N ALA A 678 3.71 -2.51 23.01
CA ALA A 678 4.69 -1.54 22.52
C ALA A 678 6.14 -2.02 22.66
N ALA A 679 6.43 -2.98 23.54
CA ALA A 679 7.77 -3.57 23.71
C ALA A 679 8.32 -4.20 22.41
N TRP A 680 7.43 -4.60 21.50
CA TRP A 680 7.74 -5.22 20.21
C TRP A 680 8.16 -4.23 19.12
N LEU A 681 8.08 -2.92 19.39
CA LEU A 681 8.59 -1.90 18.48
C LEU A 681 10.12 -1.87 18.50
N SER A 682 10.72 -1.85 17.31
CA SER A 682 12.12 -1.48 17.12
C SER A 682 12.34 0.02 17.35
N THR A 683 13.59 0.45 17.48
CA THR A 683 13.94 1.86 17.69
C THR A 683 13.48 2.76 16.53
N LEU A 684 13.55 2.29 15.29
CA LEU A 684 13.12 3.06 14.12
C LEU A 684 11.59 3.25 14.10
N GLU A 685 10.85 2.20 14.44
CA GLU A 685 9.38 2.26 14.53
C GLU A 685 8.97 3.18 15.68
N LEU A 686 9.64 3.08 16.84
CA LEU A 686 9.41 3.96 17.98
C LEU A 686 9.68 5.43 17.64
N GLN A 687 10.78 5.73 16.96
CA GLN A 687 11.11 7.09 16.54
C GLN A 687 10.00 7.70 15.68
N ARG A 688 9.54 6.97 14.66
CA ARG A 688 8.43 7.41 13.81
C ARG A 688 7.15 7.61 14.62
N THR A 689 6.81 6.67 15.49
CA THR A 689 5.62 6.76 16.35
C THR A 689 5.63 8.02 17.22
N LEU A 690 6.78 8.36 17.79
CA LEU A 690 6.96 9.55 18.62
C LEU A 690 6.95 10.85 17.80
N GLU A 691 7.52 10.84 16.58
CA GLU A 691 7.40 11.98 15.66
C GLU A 691 5.94 12.29 15.33
N ARG A 692 5.15 11.26 15.02
CA ARG A 692 3.70 11.41 14.78
C ARG A 692 2.97 11.89 16.03
N ALA A 693 3.33 11.37 17.21
CA ALA A 693 2.74 11.82 18.48
C ALA A 693 3.01 13.31 18.74
N LEU A 694 4.24 13.79 18.48
CA LEU A 694 4.57 15.22 18.59
C LEU A 694 3.75 16.08 17.63
N ARG A 695 3.55 15.62 16.38
CA ARG A 695 2.71 16.30 15.39
C ARG A 695 1.26 16.39 15.84
N ARG A 696 0.65 15.29 16.28
CA ARG A 696 -0.71 15.27 16.84
C ARG A 696 -0.86 16.13 18.10
N ALA A 697 0.21 16.25 18.89
CA ALA A 697 0.25 17.10 20.07
C ALA A 697 0.43 18.60 19.73
N ALA A 698 0.60 18.94 18.46
CA ALA A 698 0.98 20.27 17.99
C ALA A 698 2.23 20.83 18.71
N ILE A 699 3.14 19.96 19.14
CA ILE A 699 4.44 20.34 19.71
C ILE A 699 5.40 20.48 18.55
N LYS A 700 5.96 21.68 18.36
CA LYS A 700 6.71 22.04 17.16
C LYS A 700 8.21 21.75 17.31
N PRO A 701 8.74 20.64 16.76
CA PRO A 701 10.16 20.35 16.85
C PRO A 701 10.99 21.35 16.03
N SER A 702 12.23 21.59 16.47
CA SER A 702 13.26 22.24 15.66
C SER A 702 13.80 21.26 14.63
N PHE A 703 14.23 21.75 13.47
CA PHE A 703 14.74 20.92 12.38
C PHE A 703 16.25 21.11 12.13
N SER A 704 16.93 20.08 11.61
CA SER A 704 18.31 20.17 11.17
C SER A 704 18.47 21.00 9.89
N LYS A 705 19.65 21.59 9.69
CA LYS A 705 20.03 22.22 8.42
C LYS A 705 20.46 21.14 7.41
N GLY A 706 20.01 21.22 6.15
CA GLY A 706 20.43 20.30 5.09
C GLY A 706 19.35 20.05 4.04
N PHE A 707 19.64 19.16 3.08
CA PHE A 707 18.68 18.77 2.02
C PHE A 707 17.45 18.01 2.57
N HIS A 708 17.58 17.42 3.76
CA HIS A 708 16.53 16.71 4.49
C HIS A 708 16.51 17.23 5.93
N PRO A 709 15.73 18.28 6.21
CA PRO A 709 15.53 18.75 7.57
C PRO A 709 14.84 17.63 8.35
N MET A 710 15.51 17.10 9.36
CA MET A 710 14.94 16.11 10.28
C MET A 710 14.62 16.79 11.61
N PRO A 711 13.53 16.41 12.30
CA PRO A 711 13.29 16.82 13.67
C PRO A 711 14.51 16.54 14.54
N GLN A 712 14.88 17.51 15.37
CA GLN A 712 16.01 17.40 16.29
C GLN A 712 15.58 16.63 17.55
N ILE A 713 15.46 15.32 17.38
CA ILE A 713 15.14 14.36 18.43
C ILE A 713 16.37 13.47 18.68
N SER A 714 16.67 13.20 19.94
CA SER A 714 17.72 12.25 20.32
C SER A 714 17.20 11.26 21.35
N PHE A 715 17.78 10.06 21.39
CA PHE A 715 17.30 8.96 22.20
C PHE A 715 18.40 8.45 23.14
N GLY A 716 17.96 7.78 24.20
CA GLY A 716 18.83 6.90 24.98
C GLY A 716 19.33 5.70 24.16
N ARG A 717 20.05 4.78 24.82
CA ARG A 717 20.44 3.51 24.19
C ARG A 717 19.20 2.73 23.75
N ALA A 718 19.30 2.11 22.57
CA ALA A 718 18.23 1.31 22.00
C ALA A 718 17.91 0.09 22.87
N LEU A 719 16.67 0.04 23.37
CA LEU A 719 16.11 -1.12 24.05
C LEU A 719 15.90 -2.28 23.05
N PRO A 720 16.33 -3.52 23.36
CA PRO A 720 16.06 -4.67 22.49
C PRO A 720 14.56 -4.90 22.27
N VAL A 721 14.18 -5.41 21.09
CA VAL A 721 12.79 -5.78 20.79
C VAL A 721 12.33 -6.90 21.74
N GLY A 722 11.15 -6.73 22.33
CA GLY A 722 10.59 -7.66 23.31
C GLY A 722 11.02 -7.42 24.76
N VAL A 723 11.92 -6.45 25.00
CA VAL A 723 12.27 -5.99 26.34
C VAL A 723 11.40 -4.78 26.67
N GLU A 724 10.84 -4.78 27.88
CA GLU A 724 10.04 -3.68 28.40
C GLU A 724 10.92 -2.65 29.11
N SER A 725 10.40 -1.45 29.33
CA SER A 725 11.07 -0.42 30.12
C SER A 725 10.05 0.51 30.75
N VAL A 726 10.28 0.95 31.98
CA VAL A 726 9.50 2.01 32.63
C VAL A 726 10.29 3.32 32.74
N ALA A 727 11.48 3.37 32.15
CA ALA A 727 12.43 4.46 32.27
C ALA A 727 13.09 4.80 30.93
N GLU A 728 12.37 4.72 29.80
CA GLU A 728 12.86 5.26 28.52
C GLU A 728 12.77 6.78 28.51
N TRP A 729 13.56 7.40 27.64
CA TRP A 729 13.47 8.84 27.40
C TRP A 729 13.89 9.19 25.97
N PHE A 730 13.37 10.32 25.49
CA PHE A 730 13.88 11.02 24.33
C PHE A 730 14.00 12.52 24.62
N ASP A 731 14.98 13.15 23.99
CA ASP A 731 15.18 14.59 24.06
C ASP A 731 14.70 15.23 22.77
N VAL A 732 14.01 16.37 22.87
CA VAL A 732 13.49 17.11 21.71
C VAL A 732 13.79 18.59 21.85
N PHE A 733 14.35 19.20 20.79
CA PHE A 733 14.38 20.64 20.65
C PHE A 733 13.08 21.13 20.03
N THR A 734 12.53 22.22 20.58
CA THR A 734 11.33 22.87 20.05
C THR A 734 11.65 24.26 19.53
N ARG A 735 10.94 24.68 18.48
CA ARG A 735 11.07 26.02 17.88
C ARG A 735 10.21 27.09 18.57
N GLU A 736 9.39 26.68 19.52
CA GLU A 736 8.60 27.53 20.41
C GLU A 736 8.89 27.13 21.87
N PRO A 737 8.81 28.09 22.82
CA PRO A 737 8.86 27.77 24.24
C PRO A 737 7.55 27.11 24.68
N TYR A 738 7.64 26.13 25.58
CA TYR A 738 6.48 25.45 26.19
C TYR A 738 6.71 25.27 27.68
N ALA A 739 5.65 25.33 28.48
CA ALA A 739 5.73 24.93 29.88
C ALA A 739 5.84 23.40 30.01
N LEU A 740 6.46 22.89 31.08
CA LEU A 740 6.61 21.43 31.29
C LEU A 740 5.26 20.70 31.31
N ASP A 741 4.28 21.26 32.04
CA ASP A 741 2.93 20.70 32.14
C ASP A 741 2.18 20.76 30.81
N GLU A 742 2.49 21.76 29.97
CA GLU A 742 1.91 21.88 28.63
C GLU A 742 2.45 20.80 27.69
N VAL A 743 3.77 20.56 27.69
CA VAL A 743 4.37 19.46 26.91
C VAL A 743 3.78 18.12 27.35
N ALA A 744 3.71 17.87 28.66
CA ALA A 744 3.16 16.64 29.22
C ALA A 744 1.67 16.48 28.85
N GLY A 745 0.85 17.52 29.06
CA GLY A 745 -0.59 17.49 28.83
C GLY A 745 -0.98 17.35 27.37
N ARG A 746 -0.21 17.94 26.44
CA ARG A 746 -0.46 17.80 24.99
C ARG A 746 0.01 16.45 24.46
N LEU A 747 1.16 15.95 24.92
CA LEU A 747 1.76 14.74 24.38
C LEU A 747 1.14 13.45 24.94
N ALA A 748 0.83 13.39 26.24
CA ALA A 748 0.36 12.15 26.88
C ALA A 748 -0.89 11.53 26.20
N PRO A 749 -1.94 12.28 25.82
CA PRO A 749 -3.10 11.72 25.10
C PRO A 749 -2.77 11.20 23.70
N GLN A 750 -1.66 11.67 23.13
CA GLN A 750 -1.20 11.30 21.79
C GLN A 750 -0.26 10.10 21.81
N MET A 751 0.06 9.56 22.98
CA MET A 751 0.88 8.36 23.07
C MET A 751 0.03 7.10 22.85
N PRO A 752 0.46 6.19 21.97
CA PRO A 752 -0.22 4.91 21.79
C PRO A 752 -0.17 4.01 23.03
N GLU A 753 -1.03 3.00 23.06
CA GLU A 753 -1.03 2.01 24.14
C GLU A 753 0.35 1.34 24.30
N GLY A 754 0.77 1.22 25.57
CA GLY A 754 2.07 0.70 25.94
C GLY A 754 3.18 1.74 25.92
N LEU A 755 2.91 2.98 25.46
CA LEU A 755 3.80 4.12 25.58
C LEU A 755 3.24 5.13 26.58
N THR A 756 3.56 5.02 27.87
CA THR A 756 3.00 5.92 28.90
C THR A 756 4.01 6.97 29.32
N LEU A 757 3.68 8.25 29.12
CA LEU A 757 4.52 9.37 29.56
C LEU A 757 4.54 9.43 31.09
N SER A 758 5.73 9.57 31.68
CA SER A 758 5.90 9.61 33.14
C SER A 758 6.29 10.97 33.68
N ARG A 759 7.22 11.68 33.02
CA ARG A 759 7.62 13.05 33.39
C ARG A 759 8.30 13.78 32.23
N VAL A 760 8.30 15.11 32.30
CA VAL A 760 9.06 15.98 31.38
C VAL A 760 10.06 16.80 32.20
N GLN A 761 11.27 16.97 31.68
CA GLN A 761 12.33 17.77 32.29
C GLN A 761 12.84 18.79 31.27
N GLU A 762 13.17 19.99 31.74
CA GLU A 762 13.89 20.97 30.95
C GLU A 762 15.38 20.62 30.92
N LEU A 763 16.00 20.77 29.76
CA LEU A 763 17.42 20.54 29.54
C LEU A 763 18.11 21.83 29.12
N SER A 764 19.43 21.89 29.34
CA SER A 764 20.23 22.98 28.79
C SER A 764 20.22 22.96 27.26
N MET A 765 20.35 24.12 26.60
CA MET A 765 20.35 24.25 25.14
C MET A 765 21.60 23.65 24.45
N GLY A 766 22.43 22.93 25.21
CA GLY A 766 23.59 22.19 24.73
C GLY A 766 23.20 20.99 23.85
N ARG A 767 24.03 20.70 22.84
CA ARG A 767 23.76 19.63 21.86
C ARG A 767 24.01 18.22 22.37
N ARG A 768 24.82 18.04 23.42
CA ARG A 768 25.24 16.71 23.88
C ARG A 768 24.70 16.48 25.28
N GLN A 769 23.71 15.61 25.38
CA GLN A 769 23.14 15.18 26.64
C GLN A 769 23.81 13.87 27.09
N PRO A 770 24.04 13.66 28.39
CA PRO A 770 24.68 12.46 28.89
C PRO A 770 23.80 11.24 28.61
N GLN A 771 24.46 10.14 28.24
CA GLN A 771 23.85 8.82 28.19
C GLN A 771 24.02 8.15 29.54
N ALA A 772 23.13 7.20 29.88
CA ALA A 772 23.27 6.44 31.11
C ALA A 772 24.64 5.73 31.15
N VAL A 773 25.27 5.56 32.29
CA VAL A 773 26.47 4.73 32.45
C VAL A 773 26.14 3.35 33.02
N ALA A 774 25.01 3.22 33.70
CA ALA A 774 24.48 1.95 34.17
C ALA A 774 22.94 1.91 34.03
N GLU A 775 22.39 0.70 33.94
CA GLU A 775 20.95 0.47 33.82
C GLU A 775 20.53 -0.73 34.67
N ASP A 776 19.39 -0.60 35.36
CA ASP A 776 18.82 -1.68 36.19
C ASP A 776 17.69 -2.37 35.45
N PHE A 777 17.69 -3.69 35.45
CA PHE A 777 16.68 -4.54 34.83
C PHE A 777 16.11 -5.53 35.84
N VAL A 778 14.84 -5.88 35.66
CA VAL A 778 14.17 -6.97 36.36
C VAL A 778 13.94 -8.09 35.36
N LEU A 779 14.45 -9.28 35.66
CA LEU A 779 14.14 -10.53 34.98
C LEU A 779 13.05 -11.26 35.76
N THR A 780 11.88 -11.38 35.14
CA THR A 780 10.73 -12.10 35.70
C THR A 780 10.56 -13.42 34.98
N LEU A 781 10.47 -14.51 35.75
CA LEU A 781 10.38 -15.88 35.23
C LEU A 781 8.94 -16.37 35.21
N GLY A 782 8.53 -16.93 34.07
CA GLY A 782 7.37 -17.79 33.95
C GLY A 782 7.69 -19.24 34.38
N GLY A 783 6.72 -20.14 34.21
CA GLY A 783 6.89 -21.57 34.49
C GLY A 783 6.64 -21.98 35.95
N ASP A 784 7.11 -23.17 36.31
CA ASP A 784 7.00 -23.76 37.65
C ASP A 784 8.19 -23.37 38.57
N GLU A 785 8.10 -23.75 39.85
CA GLU A 785 9.14 -23.43 40.84
C GLU A 785 10.47 -24.15 40.58
N GLU A 786 10.44 -25.36 40.02
CA GLU A 786 11.66 -26.12 39.72
C GLU A 786 12.47 -25.42 38.63
N ARG A 787 11.79 -24.93 37.60
CA ARG A 787 12.40 -24.15 36.52
C ARG A 787 12.99 -22.85 37.04
N ALA A 788 12.25 -22.14 37.89
CA ALA A 788 12.73 -20.91 38.52
C ALA A 788 13.99 -21.15 39.39
N ALA A 789 14.03 -22.26 40.14
CA ALA A 789 15.19 -22.64 40.94
C ALA A 789 16.44 -22.92 40.09
N LYS A 790 16.29 -23.60 38.95
CA LYS A 790 17.40 -23.85 38.00
C LYS A 790 17.95 -22.55 37.42
N VAL A 791 17.07 -21.62 37.04
CA VAL A 791 17.49 -20.30 36.53
C VAL A 791 18.22 -19.52 37.61
N ARG A 792 17.69 -19.52 38.84
CA ARG A 792 18.36 -18.89 39.98
C ARG A 792 19.76 -19.44 40.20
N GLN A 793 19.92 -20.77 40.22
CA GLN A 793 21.22 -21.41 40.36
C GLN A 793 22.20 -20.99 39.26
N ALA A 794 21.74 -20.90 38.01
CA ALA A 794 22.56 -20.45 36.89
C ALA A 794 22.99 -18.97 37.04
N LEU A 795 22.09 -18.10 37.51
CA LEU A 795 22.39 -16.70 37.79
C LEU A 795 23.34 -16.52 38.99
N GLU A 796 23.19 -17.33 40.04
CA GLU A 796 24.11 -17.34 41.19
C GLU A 796 25.51 -17.80 40.77
N ALA A 797 25.59 -18.87 39.97
CA ALA A 797 26.86 -19.35 39.40
C ALA A 797 27.51 -18.30 38.49
N PHE A 798 26.71 -17.62 37.66
CA PHE A 798 27.18 -16.50 36.84
C PHE A 798 27.70 -15.36 37.72
N ALA A 799 26.94 -14.89 38.70
CA ALA A 799 27.33 -13.80 39.59
C ALA A 799 28.65 -14.09 40.35
N ALA A 800 28.86 -15.35 40.75
CA ALA A 800 30.08 -15.80 41.42
C ALA A 800 31.30 -15.98 40.49
N SER A 801 31.09 -16.01 39.17
CA SER A 801 32.18 -16.18 38.19
C SER A 801 33.00 -14.90 38.01
N ALA A 802 34.32 -15.05 37.86
CA ALA A 802 35.23 -13.94 37.56
C ALA A 802 35.19 -13.52 36.08
N SER A 803 34.82 -14.45 35.19
CA SER A 803 34.73 -14.25 33.75
C SER A 803 33.69 -15.20 33.17
N PHE A 804 32.93 -14.72 32.17
CA PHE A 804 31.95 -15.51 31.42
C PHE A 804 32.07 -15.17 29.93
N PRO A 805 32.99 -15.83 29.18
CA PRO A 805 33.16 -15.57 27.76
C PRO A 805 31.96 -16.08 26.96
N PHE A 806 31.50 -15.27 26.02
CA PHE A 806 30.51 -15.69 25.03
C PHE A 806 30.80 -15.06 23.67
N THR A 807 30.39 -15.76 22.62
CA THR A 807 30.57 -15.30 21.24
C THR A 807 29.31 -14.60 20.75
N ARG A 808 29.50 -13.53 19.99
CA ARG A 808 28.42 -12.82 19.32
C ARG A 808 28.78 -12.55 17.87
N GLU A 809 27.88 -12.90 16.97
CA GLU A 809 27.98 -12.46 15.59
C GLU A 809 27.73 -10.95 15.48
N THR A 810 28.60 -10.28 14.73
CA THR A 810 28.43 -8.88 14.36
C THR A 810 28.53 -8.78 12.84
N ARG A 811 28.14 -7.63 12.29
CA ARG A 811 28.35 -7.30 10.87
C ARG A 811 29.83 -7.38 10.42
N HIS A 812 30.78 -7.46 11.36
CA HIS A 812 32.21 -7.56 11.12
C HIS A 812 32.78 -8.94 11.50
N GLY A 813 31.93 -9.95 11.68
CA GLY A 813 32.31 -11.31 12.09
C GLY A 813 32.01 -11.61 13.55
N VAL A 814 32.44 -12.79 13.99
CA VAL A 814 32.27 -13.27 15.37
C VAL A 814 33.22 -12.50 16.30
N ARG A 815 32.68 -11.96 17.38
CA ARG A 815 33.45 -11.30 18.44
C ARG A 815 33.26 -12.04 19.75
N GLU A 816 34.34 -12.32 20.43
CA GLU A 816 34.35 -12.85 21.80
C GLU A 816 34.27 -11.68 22.79
N LEU A 817 33.39 -11.81 23.78
CA LEU A 817 33.12 -10.81 24.81
C LEU A 817 32.98 -11.52 26.16
N ASP A 818 33.32 -10.84 27.24
CA ASP A 818 33.08 -11.33 28.60
C ASP A 818 31.80 -10.70 29.16
N ALA A 819 30.76 -11.49 29.41
CA ALA A 819 29.50 -11.00 29.96
C ALA A 819 29.65 -10.45 31.39
N ARG A 820 30.60 -10.95 32.19
CA ARG A 820 30.81 -10.46 33.57
C ARG A 820 31.29 -9.01 33.60
N ALA A 821 32.04 -8.59 32.59
CA ALA A 821 32.52 -7.21 32.47
C ALA A 821 31.39 -6.16 32.36
N PHE A 822 30.16 -6.59 32.02
CA PHE A 822 29.00 -5.72 31.84
C PHE A 822 27.93 -5.85 32.93
N VAL A 823 28.08 -6.77 33.91
CA VAL A 823 27.09 -6.97 34.98
C VAL A 823 27.70 -6.63 36.34
N ALA A 824 27.24 -5.53 36.94
CA ALA A 824 27.73 -5.03 38.21
C ALA A 824 27.09 -5.72 39.43
N ALA A 825 25.80 -6.10 39.35
CA ALA A 825 25.11 -6.76 40.45
C ALA A 825 23.99 -7.69 39.95
N VAL A 826 23.75 -8.76 40.71
CA VAL A 826 22.63 -9.69 40.57
C VAL A 826 22.01 -9.87 41.94
N GLU A 827 20.75 -9.48 42.11
CA GLU A 827 20.01 -9.57 43.38
C GLU A 827 18.70 -10.30 43.17
N PHE A 828 18.29 -11.16 44.09
CA PHE A 828 17.03 -11.91 43.98
C PHE A 828 15.95 -11.23 44.82
N ALA A 829 14.91 -10.71 44.17
CA ALA A 829 13.77 -10.09 44.85
C ALA A 829 12.74 -11.14 45.30
N SER A 830 12.62 -12.24 44.56
CA SER A 830 11.79 -13.40 44.89
C SER A 830 12.31 -14.65 44.18
N PRO A 831 11.74 -15.86 44.41
CA PRO A 831 12.11 -17.06 43.66
C PRO A 831 11.96 -16.91 42.14
N ARG A 832 11.13 -15.98 41.66
CA ARG A 832 10.83 -15.77 40.23
C ARG A 832 11.30 -14.43 39.68
N GLU A 833 11.99 -13.63 40.50
CA GLU A 833 12.40 -12.27 40.12
C GLU A 833 13.86 -12.02 40.50
N ALA A 834 14.67 -11.66 39.51
CA ALA A 834 16.06 -11.25 39.69
C ALA A 834 16.29 -9.83 39.14
N ARG A 835 16.95 -8.98 39.93
CA ARG A 835 17.40 -7.65 39.56
C ARG A 835 18.83 -7.73 39.04
N LEU A 836 19.06 -7.16 37.88
CA LEU A 836 20.34 -7.15 37.17
C LEU A 836 20.77 -5.70 36.95
N ARG A 837 21.93 -5.31 37.48
CA ARG A 837 22.55 -4.02 37.17
C ARG A 837 23.61 -4.20 36.12
N PHE A 838 23.44 -3.55 34.97
CA PHE A 838 24.44 -3.53 33.91
C PHE A 838 25.26 -2.23 33.94
N ASP A 839 26.57 -2.33 33.69
CA ASP A 839 27.50 -1.19 33.58
C ASP A 839 28.05 -1.10 32.16
N TRP A 840 27.91 0.08 31.54
CA TRP A 840 28.22 0.35 30.14
C TRP A 840 29.50 1.17 29.94
N ARG A 841 30.28 1.44 30.99
CA ARG A 841 31.52 2.24 30.90
C ARG A 841 32.58 1.62 29.98
N GLN A 842 32.61 0.29 29.89
CA GLN A 842 33.56 -0.45 29.05
C GLN A 842 33.05 -0.76 27.63
N GLY A 843 31.82 -0.34 27.32
CA GLY A 843 31.15 -0.61 26.06
C GLY A 843 29.71 -1.09 26.26
N TYR A 844 29.00 -1.35 25.16
CA TYR A 844 27.61 -1.78 25.18
C TYR A 844 27.43 -3.17 24.61
N VAL A 845 26.66 -3.99 25.33
CA VAL A 845 26.13 -5.27 24.85
C VAL A 845 24.66 -5.32 25.24
N SER A 846 23.81 -5.82 24.35
CA SER A 846 22.37 -5.98 24.62
C SER A 846 22.16 -6.78 25.93
N PRO A 847 21.39 -6.24 26.91
CA PRO A 847 20.99 -6.97 28.12
C PRO A 847 20.34 -8.31 27.81
N LEU A 848 19.47 -8.34 26.79
CA LEU A 848 18.81 -9.56 26.34
C LEU A 848 19.81 -10.60 25.80
N ALA A 849 20.88 -10.15 25.12
CA ALA A 849 21.93 -11.05 24.64
C ALA A 849 22.73 -11.66 25.80
N ILE A 850 23.02 -10.87 26.85
CA ILE A 850 23.67 -11.38 28.07
C ILE A 850 22.78 -12.39 28.77
N VAL A 851 21.50 -12.06 29.00
CA VAL A 851 20.53 -12.98 29.62
C VAL A 851 20.43 -14.29 28.83
N ARG A 852 20.35 -14.24 27.50
CA ARG A 852 20.33 -15.45 26.65
C ARG A 852 21.64 -16.24 26.69
N ALA A 853 22.79 -15.58 26.82
CA ALA A 853 24.08 -16.26 26.94
C ALA A 853 24.22 -16.98 28.29
N VAL A 854 23.72 -16.37 29.38
CA VAL A 854 23.73 -16.96 30.73
C VAL A 854 22.67 -18.05 30.89
N LEU A 855 21.52 -17.89 30.22
CA LEU A 855 20.36 -18.79 30.32
C LEU A 855 19.98 -19.38 28.94
N PRO A 856 20.86 -20.12 28.26
CA PRO A 856 20.63 -20.57 26.89
C PRO A 856 19.48 -21.59 26.76
N ALA A 857 19.16 -22.29 27.84
CA ALA A 857 18.06 -23.26 27.88
C ALA A 857 16.68 -22.62 28.12
N LEU A 858 16.62 -21.32 28.43
CA LEU A 858 15.37 -20.62 28.76
C LEU A 858 14.72 -20.08 27.47
N SER A 859 13.51 -20.55 27.18
CA SER A 859 12.75 -20.08 26.03
C SER A 859 12.41 -18.59 26.15
N PRO A 860 12.38 -17.82 25.04
CA PRO A 860 11.86 -16.45 25.05
C PRO A 860 10.41 -16.31 25.52
N LEU A 861 9.65 -17.41 25.60
CA LEU A 861 8.30 -17.45 26.16
C LEU A 861 8.27 -17.58 27.69
N GLU A 862 9.39 -17.97 28.31
CA GLU A 862 9.47 -18.30 29.74
C GLU A 862 9.96 -17.12 30.60
N PHE A 863 10.23 -15.95 30.03
CA PHE A 863 10.67 -14.80 30.82
C PHE A 863 10.29 -13.46 30.21
N HIS A 864 10.23 -12.45 31.08
CA HIS A 864 10.14 -11.04 30.73
C HIS A 864 11.36 -10.31 31.28
N LEU A 865 11.88 -9.36 30.52
CA LEU A 865 12.97 -8.49 30.94
C LEU A 865 12.48 -7.04 30.88
N THR A 866 12.56 -6.33 31.99
CA THR A 866 12.04 -4.95 32.11
C THR A 866 13.11 -4.03 32.66
N LYS A 867 13.48 -2.97 31.92
CA LYS A 867 14.35 -1.92 32.43
C LYS A 867 13.59 -1.05 33.44
N THR A 868 14.14 -0.90 34.63
CA THR A 868 13.50 -0.18 35.74
C THR A 868 14.17 1.14 36.06
N ALA A 869 15.47 1.29 35.78
CA ALA A 869 16.20 2.54 36.02
C ALA A 869 17.34 2.77 35.02
N GLN A 870 17.69 4.04 34.84
CA GLN A 870 18.89 4.49 34.14
C GLN A 870 19.69 5.42 35.05
N HIS A 871 20.99 5.18 35.18
CA HIS A 871 21.91 5.94 36.02
C HIS A 871 22.86 6.74 35.12
N PHE A 872 22.95 8.05 35.29
CA PHE A 872 23.84 8.92 34.52
C PHE A 872 25.07 9.26 35.37
N GLU A 873 26.19 9.57 34.72
CA GLU A 873 27.31 10.20 35.42
C GLU A 873 26.86 11.56 35.96
N GLU A 874 27.15 11.83 37.24
CA GLU A 874 26.97 13.17 37.79
C GLU A 874 27.82 14.14 36.96
N SER A 875 27.18 15.13 36.35
CA SER A 875 27.90 16.24 35.75
C SER A 875 28.72 16.90 36.85
N ALA A 876 30.05 16.84 36.74
CA ALA A 876 30.92 17.66 37.57
C ALA A 876 30.41 19.12 37.48
N PRO A 877 30.21 19.79 38.63
CA PRO A 877 29.49 21.06 38.70
C PRO A 877 30.09 22.17 37.82
#